data_AF-A0A8T5RR62-F1
#
_entry.id   AF-A0A8T5RR62-F1
#
_cell.length_a   1.000
_cell.length_b   1.000
_cell.length_c   1.000
_cell.angle_alpha   90.00
_cell.angle_beta   90.00
_cell.angle_gamma   90.00
#
_symmetry.space_group_name_H-M   'P 1'
#
loop_
_entity.id
_entity.type
_entity.pdbx_description
1 polymer ?
#
loop_
_entity_poly.entity_id
_entity_poly.type
_entity_poly.pdbx_seq_one_letter_code
_entity_poly.pdbx_strand_id
1 'polypeptide(L)'
;MDKKSCEKHEKYNHYCEDCREEQRKFEIQQEVLRLDRGEVTKRKEVRMPPSKKRFGTISIKIKPKHKKYLKFIIPVIIIIVVVLSIFWFWPAWFGPLNLNSQLYANKAGGLDYLDFYFLNFWSINFFFNKTALTGAIIGCVIMSLPPNQNLLTIIGTKLKFGKPSRKKCLLFWWTAGFIMFYLLGMALDFDGQFSWVLYLYEKGEISLSPLTIFTDALSLLFDYNSMNLEFIFVYTRLYLPLIYFIFGVVIFRLGLNIAGNYYLKRNDFNIAANALITSGLVLGLIFFTLPAYALDGIQVIQMWSLILGFFALLGSGLSLYIFGRIKLARDPIQRMILNPRRIRTGMIAGAMIIVILIPMFMSIGPALTISNTSVYSEYEWTKKIQRQILWTRACAGLDMFEERNIENFTFSSSPENDTQMISRIRQFDQDFAVQSLAAKIGTTFEGLADSDIVYINGTEYWVAPKTIRMSQFAGDPVKTNTELYDHIEGFLALDTFTGELVNVTSTFNVSDDYPIFFGESESEKFLETQQSSGGLGAFDNSILLGTNWSGGIPNNKYVYQGEPDGTLSGLDAFWYTVNLGLWGYAFGGGNPEFLINRNVKSRVRNILLPQLSIDYDPYLVFDGQEGKVYYAVSIFTTINIGSYANSPILRFLGISLIDVKNGEMRFYKNPSLVESVSDPTYFLWKYFMNIYDWQVAPPWLKNQLRYPETLFELQLTANYKYHVQDLKTWKRGDDFHERPENGDLFYIETNLGEGIEYVGLDLVEYRGTEARTLAGMYVVRHGTNFGEAIFYHTRNSTETLIGPKTARDTYETEATQQISLISGARMGNTLLYPLGGSVYYYIPTYSSVGGLEQLKLAGFVEAFTRQVGYGSDANIAYAELGNTKPGNFILTSDAGNPDIDGNFVLNWTESPGAETYTIYRNNSLIVKDLPSSQTTYSISGLGTGDYEFYIESSNEFGNTTSDPYPLIVVVNIIPIIYSFNIEDAIVLPDDLASFRIELENINESLGAPGHSVQVNLSLYRVGGGSFSILVSPSLYPLENATYDSGNYTGITFTLINTTLYSGEGIILNGFVISYTSDITIRFEWLLIVDSITVYTSEESLISVS
;
A
#
# COMPACT_ATOMS: atom_id res chain seq x y z
N MET A 1 10.86 92.58 -17.75
CA MET A 1 9.51 92.61 -18.31
C MET A 1 8.56 92.58 -17.15
N ASP A 2 7.75 93.62 -16.98
CA ASP A 2 6.74 93.67 -15.93
C ASP A 2 5.67 92.60 -16.20
N LYS A 3 5.26 91.90 -15.15
CA LYS A 3 4.25 90.83 -15.26
C LYS A 3 2.87 91.46 -15.50
N LYS A 4 2.10 90.90 -16.43
CA LYS A 4 0.74 91.31 -16.73
C LYS A 4 -0.22 90.89 -15.62
N SER A 5 -0.95 91.86 -15.08
CA SER A 5 -2.00 91.68 -14.08
C SER A 5 -3.38 91.77 -14.71
N CYS A 6 -4.35 91.11 -14.07
CA CYS A 6 -5.76 91.13 -14.50
C CYS A 6 -6.41 92.49 -14.29
N GLU A 7 -7.52 92.74 -14.98
CA GLU A 7 -8.25 94.01 -14.94
C GLU A 7 -8.69 94.43 -13.52
N LYS A 8 -8.78 93.49 -12.58
CA LYS A 8 -9.10 93.75 -11.17
C LYS A 8 -7.91 94.28 -10.36
N HIS A 9 -6.68 94.17 -10.88
CA HIS A 9 -5.45 94.55 -10.19
C HIS A 9 -4.58 95.44 -11.07
N GLU A 10 -4.27 96.63 -10.57
CA GLU A 10 -3.40 97.59 -11.26
C GLU A 10 -1.94 97.10 -11.39
N LYS A 11 -1.52 96.15 -10.54
CA LYS A 11 -0.20 95.50 -10.56
C LYS A 11 -0.31 94.01 -10.24
N TYR A 12 0.65 93.22 -10.74
CA TYR A 12 0.62 91.76 -10.65
C TYR A 12 0.56 91.24 -9.22
N ASN A 13 -0.55 90.58 -8.87
CA ASN A 13 -0.73 89.94 -7.58
C ASN A 13 -0.46 88.43 -7.68
N HIS A 14 0.58 87.98 -6.97
CA HIS A 14 1.03 86.58 -6.95
C HIS A 14 0.02 85.58 -6.36
N TYR A 15 -0.94 86.06 -5.57
CA TYR A 15 -1.97 85.23 -4.93
C TYR A 15 -3.32 85.28 -5.66
N CYS A 16 -3.47 86.14 -6.68
CA CYS A 16 -4.66 86.20 -7.52
C CYS A 16 -4.54 85.21 -8.68
N GLU A 17 -5.49 84.29 -8.78
CA GLU A 17 -5.49 83.26 -9.82
C GLU A 17 -5.66 83.85 -11.21
N ASP A 18 -6.56 84.83 -11.38
CA ASP A 18 -6.77 85.56 -12.64
C ASP A 18 -5.47 86.24 -13.13
N CYS A 19 -4.69 86.87 -12.24
CA CYS A 19 -3.39 87.45 -12.60
C CYS A 19 -2.42 86.38 -13.10
N ARG A 20 -2.33 85.24 -12.40
CA ARG A 20 -1.42 84.15 -12.78
C ARG A 20 -1.77 83.55 -14.14
N GLU A 21 -3.06 83.42 -14.42
CA GLU A 21 -3.52 82.87 -15.69
C GLU A 21 -3.25 83.83 -16.85
N GLU A 22 -3.46 85.13 -16.66
CA GLU A 22 -3.15 86.14 -17.69
C GLU A 22 -1.65 86.24 -17.99
N GLN A 23 -0.80 86.19 -16.96
CA GLN A 23 0.64 86.16 -17.15
C GLN A 23 1.08 84.89 -17.88
N ARG A 24 0.45 83.74 -17.60
CA ARG A 24 0.72 82.49 -18.31
C ARG A 24 0.29 82.57 -19.77
N LYS A 25 -0.87 83.16 -20.07
CA LYS A 25 -1.33 83.40 -21.44
C LYS A 25 -0.38 84.34 -22.18
N PHE A 26 0.10 85.39 -21.54
CA PHE A 26 1.10 86.31 -22.11
C PHE A 26 2.44 85.62 -22.40
N GLU A 27 2.95 84.78 -21.49
CA GLU A 27 4.18 84.02 -21.69
C GLU A 27 4.06 83.03 -22.84
N ILE A 28 2.95 82.29 -22.93
CA ILE A 28 2.68 81.37 -24.05
C ILE A 28 2.58 82.13 -25.38
N GLN A 29 1.91 83.30 -25.40
CA GLN A 29 1.79 84.10 -26.60
C GLN A 29 3.15 84.65 -27.07
N GLN A 30 4.05 84.99 -26.14
CA GLN A 30 5.44 85.37 -26.44
C GLN A 30 6.28 84.18 -26.93
N GLU A 31 6.05 82.98 -26.40
CA GLU A 31 6.71 81.75 -26.85
C GLU A 31 6.27 81.37 -28.28
N VAL A 32 4.97 81.47 -28.57
CA VAL A 32 4.41 81.23 -29.92
C VAL A 32 4.91 82.28 -30.91
N LEU A 33 4.94 83.57 -30.54
CA LEU A 33 5.53 84.62 -31.38
C LEU A 33 7.03 84.45 -31.65
N ARG A 34 7.77 83.79 -30.74
CA ARG A 34 9.18 83.42 -30.97
C ARG A 34 9.33 82.22 -31.90
N LEU A 35 8.40 81.26 -31.83
CA LEU A 35 8.37 80.09 -32.70
C LEU A 35 7.93 80.43 -34.13
N ASP A 36 6.95 81.33 -34.31
CA ASP A 36 6.52 81.82 -35.64
C ASP A 36 7.58 82.69 -36.33
N ARG A 37 8.52 83.27 -35.58
CA ARG A 37 9.72 83.96 -36.11
C ARG A 37 10.88 83.01 -36.46
N GLY A 38 10.69 81.70 -36.29
CA GLY A 38 11.70 80.67 -36.62
C GLY A 38 12.88 80.60 -35.64
N GLU A 39 12.80 81.21 -34.46
CA GLU A 39 13.88 81.19 -33.47
C GLU A 39 13.81 79.94 -32.59
N VAL A 40 14.25 78.81 -33.13
CA VAL A 40 14.48 77.58 -32.34
C VAL A 40 15.76 77.75 -31.52
N THR A 41 15.63 77.91 -30.19
CA THR A 41 16.79 77.89 -29.30
C THR A 41 17.37 76.47 -29.19
N LYS A 42 18.40 76.19 -30.01
CA LYS A 42 19.35 75.10 -29.75
C LYS A 42 20.02 75.34 -28.40
N ARG A 43 19.63 74.60 -27.35
CA ARG A 43 20.46 74.51 -26.15
C ARG A 43 21.72 73.70 -26.48
N LYS A 44 22.79 74.42 -26.81
CA LYS A 44 24.18 73.96 -26.74
C LYS A 44 24.49 73.52 -25.31
N GLU A 45 24.64 72.23 -25.07
CA GLU A 45 25.41 71.76 -23.91
C GLU A 45 26.89 72.00 -24.18
N VAL A 46 27.37 73.18 -23.79
CA VAL A 46 28.79 73.48 -23.68
C VAL A 46 29.33 72.75 -22.44
N ARG A 47 30.14 71.72 -22.67
CA ARG A 47 31.02 71.15 -21.65
C ARG A 47 32.11 72.16 -21.30
N MET A 48 31.88 72.95 -20.25
CA MET A 48 32.95 73.57 -19.49
C MET A 48 33.33 72.66 -18.30
N PRO A 49 34.62 72.59 -17.93
CA PRO A 49 35.07 71.77 -16.81
C PRO A 49 34.47 72.33 -15.51
N PRO A 50 34.19 71.48 -14.50
CA PRO A 50 33.71 72.01 -13.23
C PRO A 50 34.83 72.85 -12.61
N SER A 51 34.58 74.15 -12.52
CA SER A 51 35.37 75.05 -11.69
C SER A 51 35.36 74.53 -10.26
N LYS A 52 36.51 74.64 -9.59
CA LYS A 52 36.65 74.48 -8.13
C LYS A 52 35.77 75.52 -7.42
N LYS A 53 34.46 75.28 -7.35
CA LYS A 53 33.67 75.83 -6.24
C LYS A 53 34.04 74.99 -5.03
N ARG A 54 34.77 75.62 -4.11
CA ARG A 54 34.83 75.22 -2.69
C ARG A 54 33.38 75.12 -2.21
N PHE A 55 32.76 73.96 -2.41
CA PHE A 55 31.60 73.58 -1.64
C PHE A 55 32.09 73.44 -0.22
N GLY A 56 31.77 74.44 0.60
CA GLY A 56 31.79 74.30 2.04
C GLY A 56 31.17 72.96 2.38
N THR A 57 31.87 72.20 3.21
CA THR A 57 31.41 70.97 3.83
C THR A 57 29.94 71.09 4.22
N ILE A 58 29.03 70.61 3.38
CA ILE A 58 27.77 70.06 3.86
C ILE A 58 28.16 68.68 4.38
N SER A 59 28.81 68.71 5.55
CA SER A 59 28.64 67.64 6.51
C SER A 59 27.15 67.50 6.67
N ILE A 60 26.61 66.29 6.48
CA ILE A 60 25.40 65.93 7.18
C ILE A 60 25.76 66.10 8.66
N LYS A 61 25.45 67.27 9.22
CA LYS A 61 25.44 67.50 10.66
C LYS A 61 24.24 66.71 11.15
N ILE A 62 24.43 65.40 11.26
CA ILE A 62 23.85 64.66 12.37
C ILE A 62 24.23 65.52 13.58
N LYS A 63 23.25 66.07 14.32
CA LYS A 63 23.52 66.85 15.53
C LYS A 63 24.64 66.14 16.32
N PRO A 64 25.70 66.84 16.80
CA PRO A 64 26.88 66.22 17.41
C PRO A 64 26.55 65.34 18.63
N LYS A 65 25.32 65.41 19.15
CA LYS A 65 24.77 64.47 20.13
C LYS A 65 24.67 63.03 19.58
N HIS A 66 24.13 62.76 18.38
CA HIS A 66 23.86 61.36 17.94
C HIS A 66 25.07 60.56 17.44
N LYS A 67 26.13 61.21 16.93
CA LYS A 67 27.40 60.52 16.57
C LYS A 67 28.18 60.05 17.81
N LYS A 68 28.00 60.74 18.95
CA LYS A 68 28.55 60.34 20.24
C LYS A 68 27.78 59.13 20.77
N TYR A 69 26.45 59.13 20.66
CA TYR A 69 25.61 58.00 21.04
C TYR A 69 25.82 56.76 20.17
N LEU A 70 26.01 56.87 18.84
CA LEU A 70 26.24 55.69 17.98
C LEU A 70 27.49 54.89 18.36
N LYS A 71 28.54 55.56 18.88
CA LYS A 71 29.77 54.92 19.38
C LYS A 71 29.56 54.15 20.69
N PHE A 72 28.52 54.47 21.47
CA PHE A 72 28.15 53.74 22.69
C PHE A 72 27.02 52.74 22.43
N ILE A 73 26.09 53.06 21.53
CA ILE A 73 24.95 52.21 21.15
C ILE A 73 25.44 50.91 20.50
N ILE A 74 26.41 50.94 19.59
CA ILE A 74 26.89 49.70 18.93
C ILE A 74 27.54 48.74 19.95
N PRO A 75 28.50 49.16 20.80
CA PRO A 75 29.02 48.31 21.87
C PRO A 75 27.94 47.84 22.84
N VAL A 76 26.99 48.71 23.22
CA VAL A 76 25.89 48.33 24.12
C VAL A 76 24.99 47.28 23.47
N ILE A 77 24.64 47.41 22.19
CA ILE A 77 23.88 46.39 21.45
C ILE A 77 24.68 45.10 21.37
N ILE A 78 25.98 45.15 21.08
CA ILE A 78 26.84 43.95 21.04
C ILE A 78 26.88 43.29 22.42
N ILE A 79 27.03 44.06 23.50
CA ILE A 79 27.01 43.54 24.87
C ILE A 79 25.65 42.92 25.17
N ILE A 80 24.54 43.59 24.83
CA ILE A 80 23.19 43.05 25.01
C ILE A 80 23.03 41.74 24.24
N VAL A 81 23.44 41.69 22.96
CA VAL A 81 23.37 40.48 22.14
C VAL A 81 24.22 39.37 22.73
N VAL A 82 25.46 39.65 23.14
CA VAL A 82 26.36 38.67 23.77
C VAL A 82 25.76 38.16 25.09
N VAL A 83 25.22 39.04 25.91
CA VAL A 83 24.57 38.68 27.18
C VAL A 83 23.33 37.82 26.91
N LEU A 84 22.45 38.22 25.99
CA LEU A 84 21.28 37.42 25.61
C LEU A 84 21.69 36.08 25.01
N SER A 85 22.77 36.04 24.22
CA SER A 85 23.29 34.79 23.66
C SER A 85 23.79 33.85 24.74
N ILE A 86 24.57 34.34 25.71
CA ILE A 86 25.16 33.51 26.78
C ILE A 86 24.08 33.07 27.78
N PHE A 87 23.20 33.98 28.20
CA PHE A 87 22.28 33.71 29.30
C PHE A 87 20.93 33.15 28.86
N TRP A 88 20.55 33.28 27.58
CA TRP A 88 19.25 32.83 27.10
C TRP A 88 19.35 31.94 25.86
N PHE A 89 19.83 32.46 24.71
CA PHE A 89 19.77 31.69 23.46
C PHE A 89 20.58 30.39 23.52
N TRP A 90 21.79 30.44 24.06
CA TRP A 90 22.66 29.26 24.12
C TRP A 90 22.09 28.17 25.05
N PRO A 91 21.76 28.47 26.33
CA PRO A 91 21.16 27.47 27.21
C PRO A 91 19.81 26.91 26.72
N ALA A 92 18.94 27.78 26.19
CA ALA A 92 17.62 27.38 25.71
C ALA A 92 17.70 26.49 24.45
N TRP A 93 18.72 26.67 23.62
CA TRP A 93 18.95 25.86 22.44
C TRP A 93 19.72 24.56 22.75
N PHE A 94 20.72 24.62 23.64
CA PHE A 94 21.58 23.48 23.94
C PHE A 94 20.95 22.49 24.93
N GLY A 95 20.09 22.95 25.84
CA GLY A 95 19.38 22.09 26.79
C GLY A 95 18.64 20.90 26.13
N PRO A 96 17.75 21.14 25.15
CA PRO A 96 17.09 20.06 24.41
C PRO A 96 18.06 19.10 23.70
N LEU A 97 19.17 19.61 23.14
CA LEU A 97 20.17 18.79 22.45
C LEU A 97 20.92 17.88 23.43
N ASN A 98 21.27 18.41 24.61
CA ASN A 98 21.91 17.64 25.66
C ASN A 98 20.99 16.54 26.22
N LEU A 99 19.69 16.83 26.39
CA LEU A 99 18.70 15.81 26.78
C LEU A 99 18.60 14.69 25.73
N ASN A 100 18.48 15.04 24.45
CA ASN A 100 18.47 14.03 23.37
C ASN A 100 19.78 13.21 23.37
N SER A 101 20.93 13.86 23.57
CA SER A 101 22.22 13.16 23.67
C SER A 101 22.26 12.15 24.82
N GLN A 102 21.72 12.50 25.99
CA GLN A 102 21.64 11.58 27.12
C GLN A 102 20.64 10.44 26.85
N LEU A 103 19.47 10.76 26.28
CA LEU A 103 18.44 9.78 25.92
C LEU A 103 19.01 8.67 25.04
N TYR A 104 19.60 9.02 23.91
CA TYR A 104 20.06 8.03 22.93
C TYR A 104 21.32 7.29 23.38
N ALA A 105 22.19 7.95 24.15
CA ALA A 105 23.32 7.28 24.79
C ALA A 105 22.86 6.20 25.79
N ASN A 106 21.83 6.48 26.59
CA ASN A 106 21.36 5.58 27.65
C ASN A 106 20.37 4.53 27.17
N LYS A 107 19.47 4.88 26.24
CA LYS A 107 18.29 4.07 25.87
C LYS A 107 18.28 3.61 24.41
N ALA A 108 19.31 3.90 23.62
CA ALA A 108 19.37 3.50 22.20
C ALA A 108 20.70 2.82 21.84
N GLY A 109 21.27 2.04 22.75
CA GLY A 109 22.52 1.30 22.48
C GLY A 109 23.79 2.16 22.41
N GLY A 110 23.80 3.36 23.03
CA GLY A 110 25.00 4.20 23.08
C GLY A 110 25.20 5.12 21.87
N LEU A 111 24.14 5.40 21.09
CA LEU A 111 24.24 6.23 19.89
C LEU A 111 24.60 7.70 20.22
N ASP A 112 25.55 8.26 19.45
CA ASP A 112 25.96 9.65 19.58
C ASP A 112 25.05 10.58 18.76
N TYR A 113 24.03 11.10 19.44
CA TYR A 113 23.08 12.04 18.85
C TYR A 113 23.73 13.32 18.32
N LEU A 114 24.77 13.85 18.98
CA LEU A 114 25.39 15.10 18.55
C LEU A 114 26.19 14.89 17.26
N ASP A 115 26.86 13.73 17.11
CA ASP A 115 27.51 13.36 15.85
C ASP A 115 26.48 13.27 14.71
N PHE A 116 25.32 12.66 14.94
CA PHE A 116 24.27 12.51 13.92
C PHE A 116 23.58 13.83 13.59
N TYR A 117 23.19 14.60 14.61
CA TYR A 117 22.47 15.86 14.44
C TYR A 117 23.32 16.93 13.73
N PHE A 118 24.62 16.97 14.01
CA PHE A 118 25.55 17.90 13.36
C PHE A 118 26.32 17.30 12.19
N LEU A 119 26.22 16.00 11.92
CA LEU A 119 27.02 15.26 10.94
C LEU A 119 28.50 15.62 11.08
N ASN A 120 29.06 15.47 12.29
CA ASN A 120 30.41 15.91 12.64
C ASN A 120 30.72 17.37 12.21
N PHE A 121 29.81 18.29 12.52
CA PHE A 121 29.84 19.72 12.16
C PHE A 121 29.79 20.04 10.66
N TRP A 122 29.39 19.10 9.79
CA TRP A 122 29.10 19.41 8.39
C TRP A 122 27.72 20.03 8.20
N SER A 123 26.74 19.62 9.00
CA SER A 123 25.35 20.12 8.90
C SER A 123 25.23 21.60 9.23
N ILE A 124 24.32 22.29 8.54
CA ILE A 124 23.95 23.68 8.83
C ILE A 124 23.05 23.84 10.06
N ASN A 125 22.65 22.74 10.72
CA ASN A 125 21.94 22.76 12.00
C ASN A 125 22.69 23.53 13.09
N PHE A 126 24.02 23.65 12.96
CA PHE A 126 24.82 24.54 13.79
C PHE A 126 25.38 25.70 12.99
N PHE A 127 25.37 26.89 13.61
CA PHE A 127 25.91 28.08 12.97
C PHE A 127 27.41 27.96 12.65
N PHE A 128 28.20 27.29 13.49
CA PHE A 128 29.63 27.06 13.27
C PHE A 128 29.87 25.70 12.60
N ASN A 129 29.77 25.65 11.27
CA ASN A 129 29.88 24.42 10.49
C ASN A 129 30.98 24.46 9.41
N LYS A 130 31.51 23.29 9.08
CA LYS A 130 32.57 23.07 8.08
C LYS A 130 32.11 23.42 6.65
N THR A 131 30.82 23.28 6.36
CA THR A 131 30.22 23.61 5.04
C THR A 131 30.32 25.11 4.73
N ALA A 132 29.84 25.96 5.64
CA ALA A 132 29.92 27.41 5.53
C ALA A 132 31.37 27.89 5.49
N LEU A 133 32.26 27.24 6.25
CA LEU A 133 33.71 27.49 6.18
C LEU A 133 34.28 27.20 4.78
N THR A 134 33.86 26.09 4.16
CA THR A 134 34.27 25.73 2.80
C THR A 134 33.84 26.79 1.79
N GLY A 135 32.58 27.25 1.87
CA GLY A 135 32.09 28.36 1.04
C GLY A 135 32.86 29.67 1.26
N ALA A 136 33.19 29.99 2.52
CA ALA A 136 33.99 31.16 2.87
C ALA A 136 35.39 31.12 2.24
N ILE A 137 36.08 29.98 2.34
CA ILE A 137 37.43 29.78 1.78
C ILE A 137 37.37 29.90 0.25
N ILE A 138 36.47 29.19 -0.43
CA ILE A 138 36.31 29.24 -1.89
C ILE A 138 36.06 30.68 -2.35
N GLY A 139 35.11 31.37 -1.70
CA GLY A 139 34.77 32.76 -2.01
C GLY A 139 35.95 33.71 -1.87
N CYS A 140 36.68 33.61 -0.76
CA CYS A 140 37.85 34.44 -0.47
C CYS A 140 38.99 34.20 -1.46
N VAL A 141 39.28 32.95 -1.79
CA VAL A 141 40.33 32.58 -2.75
C VAL A 141 40.01 33.15 -4.13
N ILE A 142 38.78 32.94 -4.64
CA ILE A 142 38.35 33.44 -5.95
C ILE A 142 38.42 34.97 -6.01
N MET A 143 38.02 35.67 -4.95
CA MET A 143 38.09 37.14 -4.91
C MET A 143 39.51 37.70 -4.75
N SER A 144 40.46 36.87 -4.30
CA SER A 144 41.85 37.26 -4.02
C SER A 144 42.81 37.08 -5.19
N LEU A 145 42.43 36.39 -6.27
CA LEU A 145 43.34 36.03 -7.38
C LEU A 145 43.01 36.71 -8.72
N PRO A 146 43.51 37.92 -9.03
CA PRO A 146 44.08 38.93 -8.13
C PRO A 146 42.99 39.69 -7.33
N PRO A 147 43.34 40.40 -6.23
CA PRO A 147 42.36 40.97 -5.31
C PRO A 147 41.40 41.94 -6.00
N ASN A 148 40.09 41.63 -5.97
CA ASN A 148 39.08 42.46 -6.61
C ASN A 148 38.93 43.79 -5.85
N GLN A 149 39.11 44.91 -6.56
CA GLN A 149 39.02 46.25 -5.99
C GLN A 149 37.71 46.96 -6.32
N ASN A 150 36.91 46.43 -7.25
CA ASN A 150 35.84 47.19 -7.90
C ASN A 150 34.69 47.47 -6.94
N LEU A 151 34.27 46.50 -6.11
CA LEU A 151 33.22 46.70 -5.09
C LEU A 151 33.57 47.87 -4.15
N LEU A 152 34.73 47.80 -3.50
CA LEU A 152 35.20 48.83 -2.58
C LEU A 152 35.49 50.17 -3.27
N THR A 153 35.90 50.15 -4.54
CA THR A 153 36.09 51.40 -5.30
C THR A 153 34.75 52.04 -5.64
N ILE A 154 33.73 51.27 -6.01
CA ILE A 154 32.37 51.79 -6.25
C ILE A 154 31.80 52.41 -4.97
N ILE A 155 31.88 51.68 -3.85
CA ILE A 155 31.44 52.19 -2.54
C ILE A 155 32.28 53.40 -2.12
N GLY A 156 33.60 53.31 -2.25
CA GLY A 156 34.54 54.37 -1.90
C GLY A 156 34.42 55.62 -2.76
N THR A 157 34.00 55.53 -4.02
CA THR A 157 33.71 56.72 -4.85
C THR A 157 32.42 57.42 -4.44
N LYS A 158 31.37 56.67 -4.06
CA LYS A 158 30.14 57.27 -3.48
C LYS A 158 30.39 57.88 -2.10
N LEU A 159 31.22 57.24 -1.27
CA LEU A 159 31.54 57.68 0.10
C LEU A 159 32.79 58.57 0.22
N LYS A 160 33.45 58.91 -0.90
CA LYS A 160 34.67 59.75 -1.00
C LYS A 160 35.94 59.21 -0.32
N PHE A 161 36.07 57.89 -0.14
CA PHE A 161 37.26 57.23 0.43
C PHE A 161 38.37 56.89 -0.60
N GLY A 162 38.12 57.10 -1.90
CA GLY A 162 39.10 56.86 -2.97
C GLY A 162 39.26 55.37 -3.35
N LYS A 163 40.30 55.06 -4.14
CA LYS A 163 40.58 53.69 -4.62
C LYS A 163 41.47 52.94 -3.62
N PRO A 164 41.01 51.84 -3.00
CA PRO A 164 41.80 51.07 -2.04
C PRO A 164 42.99 50.36 -2.71
N SER A 165 44.06 50.14 -1.94
CA SER A 165 45.21 49.35 -2.37
C SER A 165 44.86 47.86 -2.44
N ARG A 166 45.63 47.07 -3.21
CA ARG A 166 45.41 45.62 -3.32
C ARG A 166 45.51 44.90 -1.97
N LYS A 167 46.42 45.36 -1.09
CA LYS A 167 46.55 44.84 0.28
C LYS A 167 45.30 45.11 1.13
N LYS A 168 44.71 46.30 1.02
CA LYS A 168 43.45 46.65 1.72
C LYS A 168 42.26 45.84 1.20
N CYS A 169 42.19 45.59 -0.12
CA CYS A 169 41.18 44.71 -0.70
C CYS A 169 41.34 43.26 -0.27
N LEU A 170 42.59 42.76 -0.23
CA LEU A 170 42.88 41.42 0.27
C LEU A 170 42.42 41.26 1.73
N LEU A 171 42.76 42.23 2.59
CA LEU A 171 42.30 42.25 3.98
C LEU A 171 40.77 42.27 4.07
N PHE A 172 40.09 43.05 3.23
CA PHE A 172 38.63 43.11 3.21
C PHE A 172 38.00 41.75 2.84
N TRP A 173 38.51 41.09 1.81
CA TRP A 173 37.96 39.81 1.37
C TRP A 173 38.16 38.72 2.43
N TRP A 174 39.29 38.72 3.15
CA TRP A 174 39.55 37.81 4.27
C TRP A 174 38.94 38.25 5.62
N THR A 175 38.14 39.32 5.66
CA THR A 175 37.42 39.76 6.87
C THR A 175 35.91 39.87 6.60
N ALA A 176 35.44 40.99 6.06
CA ALA A 176 34.03 41.17 5.74
C ALA A 176 33.57 40.25 4.59
N GLY A 177 34.44 40.00 3.61
CA GLY A 177 34.17 39.05 2.54
C GLY A 177 34.05 37.61 3.05
N PHE A 178 34.86 37.24 4.04
CA PHE A 178 34.82 35.93 4.68
C PHE A 178 33.46 35.69 5.33
N ILE A 179 32.96 36.65 6.11
CA ILE A 179 31.62 36.59 6.72
C ILE A 179 30.53 36.49 5.63
N MET A 180 30.63 37.29 4.57
CA MET A 180 29.66 37.24 3.47
C MET A 180 29.62 35.87 2.78
N PHE A 181 30.78 35.30 2.44
CA PHE A 181 30.86 34.00 1.79
C PHE A 181 30.63 32.82 2.75
N TYR A 182 30.81 33.02 4.05
CA TYR A 182 30.39 32.08 5.07
C TYR A 182 28.87 31.93 5.07
N LEU A 183 28.14 33.06 5.11
CA LEU A 183 26.68 33.06 5.04
C LEU A 183 26.17 32.49 3.70
N LEU A 184 26.79 32.86 2.57
CA LEU A 184 26.45 32.28 1.28
C LEU A 184 26.83 30.79 1.19
N GLY A 185 27.88 30.37 1.90
CA GLY A 185 28.35 28.99 1.94
C GLY A 185 27.36 28.03 2.59
N MET A 186 26.50 28.51 3.48
CA MET A 186 25.38 27.70 4.00
C MET A 186 24.44 27.21 2.89
N ALA A 187 24.37 27.91 1.75
CA ALA A 187 23.55 27.48 0.61
C ALA A 187 24.11 26.23 -0.12
N LEU A 188 25.34 25.80 0.17
CA LEU A 188 25.88 24.54 -0.35
C LEU A 188 25.10 23.33 0.16
N ASP A 189 24.55 23.43 1.37
CA ASP A 189 23.86 22.34 2.07
C ASP A 189 22.39 22.68 2.33
N PHE A 190 21.74 23.31 1.35
CA PHE A 190 20.37 23.77 1.47
C PHE A 190 19.37 22.63 1.80
N ASP A 191 19.63 21.42 1.29
CA ASP A 191 18.81 20.22 1.49
C ASP A 191 19.45 19.19 2.44
N GLY A 192 20.56 19.54 3.13
CA GLY A 192 21.29 18.65 4.03
C GLY A 192 22.10 17.54 3.35
N GLN A 193 22.09 17.46 2.02
CA GLN A 193 22.69 16.34 1.31
C GLN A 193 24.17 16.53 1.02
N PHE A 194 24.64 17.78 0.95
CA PHE A 194 26.05 18.10 0.77
C PHE A 194 26.86 17.70 2.01
N SER A 195 26.34 18.03 3.20
CA SER A 195 26.93 17.63 4.48
C SER A 195 26.89 16.12 4.67
N TRP A 196 25.81 15.46 4.24
CA TRP A 196 25.69 14.01 4.28
C TRP A 196 26.80 13.29 3.48
N VAL A 197 27.05 13.67 2.23
CA VAL A 197 28.10 13.04 1.42
C VAL A 197 29.49 13.26 2.02
N LEU A 198 29.77 14.46 2.55
CA LEU A 198 31.05 14.76 3.19
C LEU A 198 31.25 14.00 4.51
N TYR A 199 30.17 13.80 5.26
CA TYR A 199 30.18 12.95 6.45
C TYR A 199 30.49 11.50 6.10
N LEU A 200 29.83 10.93 5.08
CA LEU A 200 30.14 9.57 4.58
C LEU A 200 31.58 9.44 4.08
N TYR A 201 32.10 10.46 3.41
CA TYR A 201 33.50 10.51 2.98
C TYR A 201 34.46 10.54 4.17
N GLU A 202 34.18 11.35 5.20
CA GLU A 202 35.01 11.44 6.41
C GLU A 202 35.03 10.13 7.20
N LYS A 203 33.91 9.38 7.19
CA LYS A 203 33.82 8.03 7.77
C LYS A 203 34.41 6.93 6.88
N GLY A 204 34.84 7.25 5.66
CA GLY A 204 35.51 6.31 4.75
C GLY A 204 34.58 5.39 3.95
N GLU A 205 33.28 5.70 3.88
CA GLU A 205 32.28 4.83 3.24
C GLU A 205 32.12 5.08 1.74
N ILE A 206 32.36 6.33 1.32
CA ILE A 206 32.34 6.75 -0.07
C ILE A 206 33.73 7.24 -0.47
N SER A 207 34.16 6.87 -1.68
CA SER A 207 35.40 7.37 -2.26
C SER A 207 35.15 8.60 -3.15
N LEU A 208 36.00 9.62 -3.03
CA LEU A 208 35.95 10.80 -3.90
C LEU A 208 37.06 10.73 -4.94
N SER A 209 36.68 10.77 -6.22
CA SER A 209 37.60 10.75 -7.36
C SER A 209 37.55 12.07 -8.13
N PRO A 210 38.08 13.18 -7.57
CA PRO A 210 37.90 14.52 -8.13
C PRO A 210 38.54 14.70 -9.52
N LEU A 211 39.52 13.86 -9.88
CA LEU A 211 40.21 13.92 -11.16
C LEU A 211 39.44 13.24 -12.30
N THR A 212 38.52 12.31 -11.99
CA THR A 212 37.74 11.56 -12.98
C THR A 212 36.30 12.06 -13.13
N ILE A 213 35.87 13.05 -12.33
CA ILE A 213 34.49 13.61 -12.38
C ILE A 213 34.01 13.86 -13.82
N PHE A 214 34.88 14.46 -14.65
CA PHE A 214 34.54 14.79 -16.03
C PHE A 214 34.45 13.55 -16.92
N THR A 215 35.35 12.59 -16.77
CA THR A 215 35.33 11.36 -17.56
C THR A 215 34.12 10.51 -17.20
N ASP A 216 33.80 10.43 -15.91
CA ASP A 216 32.72 9.61 -15.38
C ASP A 216 31.34 10.23 -15.72
N ALA A 217 31.24 11.57 -15.66
CA ALA A 217 30.06 12.28 -16.13
C ALA A 217 29.83 12.11 -17.64
N LEU A 218 30.89 12.16 -18.45
CA LEU A 218 30.77 11.94 -19.89
C LEU A 218 30.49 10.47 -20.23
N SER A 219 31.06 9.51 -19.49
CA SER A 219 30.71 8.09 -19.68
C SER A 219 29.24 7.86 -19.38
N LEU A 220 28.70 8.49 -18.33
CA LEU A 220 27.28 8.39 -18.00
C LEU A 220 26.37 8.91 -19.11
N LEU A 221 26.79 9.96 -19.80
CA LEU A 221 26.04 10.59 -20.89
C LEU A 221 26.12 9.80 -22.22
N PHE A 222 27.27 9.16 -22.51
CA PHE A 222 27.52 8.52 -23.80
C PHE A 222 27.35 7.00 -23.79
N ASP A 223 27.66 6.34 -22.67
CA ASP A 223 27.47 4.91 -22.51
C ASP A 223 26.07 4.61 -21.96
N TYR A 224 25.25 3.98 -22.79
CA TYR A 224 23.87 3.64 -22.49
C TYR A 224 23.72 2.49 -21.49
N ASN A 225 24.75 1.65 -21.34
CA ASN A 225 24.76 0.53 -20.38
C ASN A 225 25.30 0.93 -19.01
N SER A 226 25.86 2.13 -18.88
CA SER A 226 26.46 2.57 -17.62
C SER A 226 25.41 2.80 -16.53
N MET A 227 25.56 2.09 -15.42
CA MET A 227 24.75 2.22 -14.20
C MET A 227 25.68 2.45 -13.00
N ASN A 228 26.21 3.67 -12.90
CA ASN A 228 27.04 4.07 -11.76
C ASN A 228 26.24 4.95 -10.80
N LEU A 229 25.42 4.31 -9.95
CA LEU A 229 24.55 4.99 -8.99
C LEU A 229 25.32 5.73 -7.90
N GLU A 230 26.47 5.18 -7.48
CA GLU A 230 27.35 5.84 -6.50
C GLU A 230 27.90 7.17 -7.05
N PHE A 231 28.44 7.15 -8.27
CA PHE A 231 28.95 8.35 -8.91
C PHE A 231 27.87 9.43 -9.05
N ILE A 232 26.69 9.09 -9.56
CA ILE A 232 25.63 10.09 -9.77
C ILE A 232 25.11 10.65 -8.45
N PHE A 233 25.05 9.84 -7.38
CA PHE A 233 24.70 10.29 -6.05
C PHE A 233 25.71 11.34 -5.54
N VAL A 234 27.01 11.03 -5.59
CA VAL A 234 28.06 11.98 -5.22
C VAL A 234 28.06 13.20 -6.13
N TYR A 235 27.88 13.01 -7.44
CA TYR A 235 27.88 14.09 -8.42
C TYR A 235 26.78 15.11 -8.16
N THR A 236 25.55 14.64 -7.95
CA THR A 236 24.38 15.52 -7.77
C THR A 236 24.39 16.22 -6.41
N ARG A 237 24.93 15.59 -5.36
CA ARG A 237 24.86 16.10 -3.97
C ARG A 237 26.12 16.79 -3.48
N LEU A 238 27.28 16.52 -4.08
CA LEU A 238 28.54 17.16 -3.72
C LEU A 238 29.09 18.04 -4.85
N TYR A 239 29.35 17.44 -6.01
CA TYR A 239 30.08 18.14 -7.08
C TYR A 239 29.24 19.22 -7.74
N LEU A 240 27.96 18.98 -8.00
CA LEU A 240 27.09 19.93 -8.67
C LEU A 240 26.82 21.21 -7.83
N PRO A 241 26.47 21.14 -6.53
CA PRO A 241 26.39 22.32 -5.66
C PRO A 241 27.71 23.09 -5.58
N LEU A 242 28.84 22.38 -5.53
CA LEU A 242 30.16 23.00 -5.49
C LEU A 242 30.50 23.72 -6.80
N ILE A 243 30.16 23.14 -7.96
CA ILE A 243 30.30 23.78 -9.27
C ILE A 243 29.42 25.02 -9.33
N TYR A 244 28.15 24.94 -8.93
CA TYR A 244 27.23 26.08 -8.89
C TYR A 244 27.75 27.20 -8.00
N PHE A 245 28.25 26.87 -6.82
CA PHE A 245 28.80 27.85 -5.90
C PHE A 245 30.04 28.53 -6.47
N ILE A 246 31.00 27.76 -7.00
CA ILE A 246 32.21 28.31 -7.64
C ILE A 246 31.85 29.22 -8.81
N PHE A 247 30.98 28.75 -9.71
CA PHE A 247 30.56 29.51 -10.88
C PHE A 247 29.78 30.75 -10.46
N GLY A 248 28.91 30.64 -9.46
CA GLY A 248 28.18 31.76 -8.87
C GLY A 248 29.11 32.84 -8.31
N VAL A 249 30.15 32.46 -7.55
CA VAL A 249 31.17 33.39 -7.04
C VAL A 249 31.97 34.02 -8.18
N VAL A 250 32.34 33.25 -9.21
CA VAL A 250 33.05 33.78 -10.38
C VAL A 250 32.16 34.74 -11.17
N ILE A 251 30.90 34.41 -11.41
CA ILE A 251 29.90 35.29 -12.05
C ILE A 251 29.72 36.57 -11.24
N PHE A 252 29.59 36.46 -9.91
CA PHE A 252 29.52 37.63 -9.03
C PHE A 252 30.77 38.52 -9.18
N ARG A 253 31.97 37.91 -9.23
CA ARG A 253 33.24 38.61 -9.47
C ARG A 253 33.27 39.31 -10.84
N LEU A 254 32.80 38.64 -11.88
CA LEU A 254 32.71 39.20 -13.24
C LEU A 254 31.68 40.33 -13.32
N GLY A 255 30.54 40.20 -12.63
CA GLY A 255 29.53 41.25 -12.47
C GLY A 255 30.11 42.51 -11.81
N LEU A 256 30.89 42.35 -10.74
CA LEU A 256 31.63 43.46 -10.13
C LEU A 256 32.65 44.08 -11.10
N ASN A 257 33.29 43.27 -11.95
CA ASN A 257 34.20 43.77 -12.98
C ASN A 257 33.47 44.57 -14.07
N ILE A 258 32.31 44.10 -14.52
CA ILE A 258 31.44 44.79 -15.49
C ILE A 258 31.00 46.14 -14.89
N ALA A 259 30.42 46.13 -13.69
CA ALA A 259 30.00 47.34 -13.00
C ALA A 259 31.16 48.32 -12.77
N GLY A 260 32.30 47.83 -12.31
CA GLY A 260 33.50 48.65 -12.11
C GLY A 260 34.03 49.25 -13.41
N ASN A 261 34.05 48.50 -14.50
CA ASN A 261 34.50 49.01 -15.80
C ASN A 261 33.49 49.95 -16.44
N TYR A 262 32.19 49.79 -16.17
CA TYR A 262 31.14 50.69 -16.64
C TYR A 262 31.19 52.05 -15.92
N TYR A 263 31.16 52.03 -14.58
CA TYR A 263 31.07 53.26 -13.77
C TYR A 263 32.41 53.97 -13.57
N LEU A 264 33.53 53.24 -13.44
CA LEU A 264 34.82 53.83 -13.02
C LEU A 264 35.79 54.03 -14.17
N LYS A 265 35.97 53.01 -15.03
CA LYS A 265 37.05 52.99 -16.04
C LYS A 265 36.59 53.28 -17.46
N ARG A 266 35.28 53.15 -17.74
CA ARG A 266 34.65 53.23 -19.08
C ARG A 266 35.40 52.43 -20.14
N ASN A 267 35.68 51.16 -19.82
CA ASN A 267 36.43 50.25 -20.69
C ASN A 267 35.50 49.22 -21.33
N ASP A 268 35.12 49.49 -22.56
CA ASP A 268 34.17 48.70 -23.34
C ASP A 268 34.70 47.27 -23.64
N PHE A 269 36.00 47.11 -23.91
CA PHE A 269 36.59 45.79 -24.21
C PHE A 269 36.53 44.85 -23.01
N ASN A 270 36.82 45.35 -21.81
CA ASN A 270 36.72 44.52 -20.61
C ASN A 270 35.27 44.24 -20.23
N ILE A 271 34.31 45.14 -20.52
CA ILE A 271 32.89 44.88 -20.29
C ILE A 271 32.44 43.73 -21.19
N ALA A 272 32.73 43.80 -22.49
CA ALA A 272 32.39 42.76 -23.45
C ALA A 272 33.06 41.41 -23.12
N ALA A 273 34.35 41.42 -22.77
CA ALA A 273 35.07 40.20 -22.39
C ALA A 273 34.47 39.53 -21.15
N ASN A 274 34.19 40.29 -20.08
CA ASN A 274 33.59 39.72 -18.86
C ASN A 274 32.14 39.27 -19.12
N ALA A 275 31.38 39.96 -19.99
CA ALA A 275 30.03 39.54 -20.38
C ALA A 275 30.05 38.20 -21.12
N LEU A 276 30.95 38.02 -22.10
CA LEU A 276 31.11 36.75 -22.83
C LEU A 276 31.53 35.61 -21.91
N ILE A 277 32.49 35.84 -21.01
CA ILE A 277 32.88 34.83 -20.02
C ILE A 277 31.70 34.49 -19.09
N THR A 278 30.91 35.49 -18.68
CA THR A 278 29.71 35.27 -17.85
C THR A 278 28.68 34.42 -18.60
N SER A 279 28.37 34.74 -19.87
CA SER A 279 27.49 33.94 -20.71
C SER A 279 28.01 32.52 -20.92
N GLY A 280 29.33 32.36 -21.10
CA GLY A 280 29.99 31.06 -21.13
C GLY A 280 29.74 30.29 -19.84
N LEU A 281 30.04 30.87 -18.67
CA LEU A 281 29.81 30.20 -17.37
C LEU A 281 28.35 29.83 -17.13
N VAL A 282 27.38 30.65 -17.57
CA VAL A 282 25.94 30.30 -17.49
C VAL A 282 25.63 29.05 -18.33
N LEU A 283 26.20 28.92 -19.53
CA LEU A 283 26.06 27.70 -20.33
C LEU A 283 26.80 26.52 -19.70
N GLY A 284 27.93 26.78 -19.06
CA GLY A 284 28.65 25.79 -18.28
C GLY A 284 27.81 25.26 -17.12
N LEU A 285 27.08 26.12 -16.41
CA LEU A 285 26.13 25.69 -15.37
C LEU A 285 25.15 24.68 -15.96
N ILE A 286 24.51 25.00 -17.10
CA ILE A 286 23.58 24.11 -17.80
C ILE A 286 24.27 22.80 -18.21
N PHE A 287 25.47 22.86 -18.76
CA PHE A 287 26.21 21.66 -19.17
C PHE A 287 26.48 20.70 -17.99
N PHE A 288 26.94 21.22 -16.85
CA PHE A 288 27.19 20.40 -15.67
C PHE A 288 25.91 19.88 -15.02
N THR A 289 24.73 20.41 -15.34
CA THR A 289 23.48 19.82 -14.84
C THR A 289 23.06 18.58 -15.62
N LEU A 290 23.54 18.41 -16.85
CA LEU A 290 23.03 17.39 -17.77
C LEU A 290 23.11 15.94 -17.26
N PRO A 291 24.20 15.48 -16.60
CA PRO A 291 24.25 14.13 -16.03
C PRO A 291 23.14 13.86 -14.99
N ALA A 292 22.63 14.92 -14.35
CA ALA A 292 21.57 14.84 -13.34
C ALA A 292 20.16 14.72 -13.92
N TYR A 293 19.99 14.78 -15.25
CA TYR A 293 18.69 14.68 -15.92
C TYR A 293 18.60 13.42 -16.79
N ALA A 294 17.38 12.89 -16.91
CA ALA A 294 17.07 11.82 -17.85
C ALA A 294 16.98 12.35 -19.29
N LEU A 295 18.12 12.33 -19.99
CA LEU A 295 18.21 12.84 -21.35
C LEU A 295 17.63 11.84 -22.35
N ASP A 296 16.82 12.35 -23.29
CA ASP A 296 16.51 11.64 -24.52
C ASP A 296 17.67 11.75 -25.52
N GLY A 297 17.63 10.95 -26.57
CA GLY A 297 18.73 10.94 -27.52
C GLY A 297 18.86 12.24 -28.33
N ILE A 298 17.79 13.02 -28.54
CA ILE A 298 17.89 14.34 -29.18
C ILE A 298 18.65 15.29 -28.26
N GLN A 299 18.33 15.32 -26.98
CA GLN A 299 18.99 16.14 -25.97
C GLN A 299 20.48 15.81 -25.84
N VAL A 300 20.85 14.52 -25.96
CA VAL A 300 22.26 14.10 -26.01
C VAL A 300 23.00 14.70 -27.22
N ILE A 301 22.35 14.81 -28.39
CA ILE A 301 22.94 15.49 -29.55
C ILE A 301 23.03 17.00 -29.30
N GLN A 302 21.97 17.60 -28.76
CA GLN A 302 21.90 19.03 -28.48
C GLN A 302 22.94 19.49 -27.46
N MET A 303 23.36 18.62 -26.54
CA MET A 303 24.43 18.89 -25.58
C MET A 303 25.74 19.34 -26.24
N TRP A 304 26.09 18.84 -27.43
CA TRP A 304 27.30 19.27 -28.13
C TRP A 304 27.30 20.77 -28.41
N SER A 305 26.12 21.37 -28.65
CA SER A 305 26.00 22.82 -28.82
C SER A 305 26.33 23.57 -27.53
N LEU A 306 25.93 23.04 -26.36
CA LEU A 306 26.24 23.60 -25.04
C LEU A 306 27.74 23.55 -24.74
N ILE A 307 28.38 22.41 -25.04
CA ILE A 307 29.83 22.23 -24.88
C ILE A 307 30.59 23.20 -25.78
N LEU A 308 30.26 23.23 -27.07
CA LEU A 308 30.92 24.11 -28.04
C LEU A 308 30.71 25.59 -27.69
N GLY A 309 29.49 25.98 -27.30
CA GLY A 309 29.18 27.34 -26.87
C GLY A 309 29.93 27.75 -25.60
N PHE A 310 30.00 26.87 -24.60
CA PHE A 310 30.78 27.09 -23.38
C PHE A 310 32.24 27.42 -23.70
N PHE A 311 32.93 26.56 -24.46
CA PHE A 311 34.33 26.77 -24.82
C PHE A 311 34.55 27.94 -25.78
N ALA A 312 33.66 28.15 -26.75
CA ALA A 312 33.75 29.27 -27.69
C ALA A 312 33.59 30.64 -27.00
N LEU A 313 32.65 30.76 -26.06
CA LEU A 313 32.42 32.01 -25.32
C LEU A 313 33.53 32.29 -24.30
N LEU A 314 34.03 31.27 -23.60
CA LEU A 314 35.19 31.41 -22.74
C LEU A 314 36.45 31.79 -23.55
N GLY A 315 36.70 31.12 -24.66
CA GLY A 315 37.85 31.37 -25.52
C GLY A 315 37.82 32.75 -26.18
N SER A 316 36.66 33.16 -26.71
CA SER A 316 36.47 34.50 -27.27
C SER A 316 36.54 35.60 -26.22
N GLY A 317 35.96 35.38 -25.04
CA GLY A 317 36.04 36.28 -23.89
C GLY A 317 37.49 36.47 -23.40
N LEU A 318 38.26 35.39 -23.27
CA LEU A 318 39.68 35.45 -22.89
C LEU A 318 40.53 36.15 -23.96
N SER A 319 40.29 35.84 -25.23
CA SER A 319 40.97 36.49 -26.36
C SER A 319 40.70 37.99 -26.39
N LEU A 320 39.44 38.41 -26.18
CA LEU A 320 39.06 39.82 -26.06
C LEU A 320 39.65 40.50 -24.82
N TYR A 321 39.78 39.78 -23.71
CA TYR A 321 40.44 40.28 -22.50
C TYR A 321 41.93 40.56 -22.75
N ILE A 322 42.65 39.61 -23.36
CA ILE A 322 44.08 39.75 -23.71
C ILE A 322 44.26 40.87 -24.74
N PHE A 323 43.46 40.87 -25.80
CA PHE A 323 43.51 41.89 -26.85
C PHE A 323 43.21 43.29 -26.29
N GLY A 324 42.18 43.41 -25.45
CA GLY A 324 41.84 44.65 -24.75
C GLY A 324 43.01 45.16 -23.92
N ARG A 325 43.69 44.28 -23.16
CA ARG A 325 44.87 44.62 -22.36
C ARG A 325 46.04 45.14 -23.21
N ILE A 326 46.36 44.46 -24.31
CA ILE A 326 47.45 44.87 -25.21
C ILE A 326 47.15 46.23 -25.86
N LYS A 327 45.90 46.44 -26.30
CA LYS A 327 45.50 47.66 -27.00
C LYS A 327 45.42 48.88 -26.06
N LEU A 328 44.94 48.70 -24.83
CA LEU A 328 44.92 49.73 -23.79
C LEU A 328 46.31 50.11 -23.28
N ALA A 329 47.29 49.20 -23.35
CA ALA A 329 48.68 49.53 -23.05
C ALA A 329 49.29 50.50 -24.07
N ARG A 330 48.75 50.53 -25.29
CA ARG A 330 49.21 51.43 -26.37
C ARG A 330 48.44 52.75 -26.43
N ASP A 331 47.15 52.77 -26.08
CA ASP A 331 46.33 54.00 -26.09
C ASP A 331 45.21 53.97 -25.00
N PRO A 332 45.26 54.83 -23.96
CA PRO A 332 44.32 54.77 -22.84
C PRO A 332 42.93 55.42 -23.07
N ILE A 333 42.70 56.10 -24.20
CA ILE A 333 41.49 56.90 -24.47
C ILE A 333 40.63 56.32 -25.63
N GLN A 334 40.90 55.10 -26.09
CA GLN A 334 40.06 54.50 -27.15
C GLN A 334 38.79 53.86 -26.58
N ARG A 335 37.65 54.56 -26.75
CA ARG A 335 36.29 54.03 -26.53
C ARG A 335 35.77 53.35 -27.80
N MET A 336 35.16 52.19 -27.68
CA MET A 336 34.59 51.43 -28.80
C MET A 336 33.11 51.76 -29.01
N ILE A 337 32.34 51.90 -27.92
CA ILE A 337 30.88 52.09 -27.94
C ILE A 337 30.48 53.53 -28.34
N LEU A 338 31.37 54.51 -28.11
CA LEU A 338 31.08 55.94 -28.33
C LEU A 338 31.67 56.51 -29.64
N ASN A 339 32.25 55.68 -30.52
CA ASN A 339 32.92 56.13 -31.73
C ASN A 339 32.23 55.58 -33.01
N PRO A 340 31.49 56.39 -33.78
CA PRO A 340 30.55 55.91 -34.81
C PRO A 340 31.17 55.07 -35.93
N ARG A 341 32.45 55.27 -36.27
CA ARG A 341 33.17 54.44 -37.27
C ARG A 341 33.51 53.02 -36.78
N ARG A 342 33.57 52.81 -35.45
CA ARG A 342 33.88 51.50 -34.83
C ARG A 342 32.64 50.80 -34.26
N ILE A 343 31.49 51.48 -34.23
CA ILE A 343 30.19 50.83 -34.03
C ILE A 343 29.97 49.78 -35.14
N ARG A 344 30.42 50.04 -36.38
CA ARG A 344 30.33 49.07 -37.49
C ARG A 344 31.10 47.77 -37.22
N THR A 345 32.31 47.84 -36.66
CA THR A 345 33.09 46.66 -36.28
C THR A 345 32.55 45.97 -35.02
N GLY A 346 31.98 46.72 -34.07
CA GLY A 346 31.24 46.16 -32.94
C GLY A 346 29.93 45.45 -33.35
N MET A 347 29.20 45.99 -34.32
CA MET A 347 28.02 45.36 -34.93
C MET A 347 28.40 44.09 -35.70
N ILE A 348 29.52 44.09 -36.43
CA ILE A 348 30.01 42.88 -37.13
C ILE A 348 30.42 41.80 -36.12
N ALA A 349 31.14 42.15 -35.05
CA ALA A 349 31.50 41.20 -34.00
C ALA A 349 30.26 40.68 -33.23
N GLY A 350 29.29 41.56 -32.93
CA GLY A 350 28.00 41.18 -32.35
C GLY A 350 27.19 40.28 -33.27
N ALA A 351 27.16 40.57 -34.58
CA ALA A 351 26.55 39.71 -35.58
C ALA A 351 27.27 38.36 -35.70
N MET A 352 28.59 38.31 -35.56
CA MET A 352 29.36 37.06 -35.55
C MET A 352 29.07 36.23 -34.31
N ILE A 353 28.94 36.85 -33.13
CA ILE A 353 28.50 36.20 -31.90
C ILE A 353 27.07 35.68 -32.05
N ILE A 354 26.16 36.47 -32.61
CA ILE A 354 24.80 36.04 -32.92
C ILE A 354 24.80 34.87 -33.90
N VAL A 355 25.65 34.88 -34.94
CA VAL A 355 25.81 33.77 -35.90
C VAL A 355 26.42 32.52 -35.25
N ILE A 356 27.31 32.66 -34.27
CA ILE A 356 27.83 31.53 -33.46
C ILE A 356 26.74 30.98 -32.52
N LEU A 357 25.90 31.87 -31.98
CA LEU A 357 24.81 31.52 -31.08
C LEU A 357 23.55 31.02 -31.82
N ILE A 358 23.36 31.33 -33.11
CA ILE A 358 22.18 30.92 -33.90
C ILE A 358 22.08 29.39 -34.01
N PRO A 359 23.11 28.63 -34.43
CA PRO A 359 23.08 27.16 -34.40
C PRO A 359 22.84 26.61 -32.99
N MET A 360 23.34 27.31 -31.98
CA MET A 360 23.18 26.96 -30.58
C MET A 360 21.73 27.14 -30.08
N PHE A 361 21.06 28.24 -30.44
CA PHE A 361 19.64 28.46 -30.15
C PHE A 361 18.71 27.58 -31.01
N MET A 362 19.08 27.27 -32.25
CA MET A 362 18.37 26.29 -33.08
C MET A 362 18.48 24.87 -32.52
N SER A 363 19.58 24.56 -31.83
CA SER A 363 19.75 23.32 -31.07
C SER A 363 19.02 23.30 -29.72
N ILE A 364 18.49 24.42 -29.23
CA ILE A 364 17.73 24.50 -27.96
C ILE A 364 16.21 24.42 -28.20
N GLY A 365 15.75 24.54 -29.47
CA GLY A 365 14.33 24.45 -29.83
C GLY A 365 13.90 23.04 -30.27
N PRO A 366 12.68 22.57 -29.93
CA PRO A 366 12.14 21.29 -30.37
C PRO A 366 11.62 21.32 -31.83
N ALA A 367 12.30 22.03 -32.74
CA ALA A 367 11.77 22.34 -34.07
C ALA A 367 12.33 21.49 -35.22
N LEU A 368 13.09 20.44 -34.94
CA LEU A 368 13.27 19.35 -35.89
C LEU A 368 12.25 18.27 -35.55
N THR A 369 11.03 18.44 -36.05
CA THR A 369 10.09 17.32 -36.19
C THR A 369 10.76 16.31 -37.11
N ILE A 370 11.41 15.30 -36.53
CA ILE A 370 11.79 14.11 -37.29
C ILE A 370 10.46 13.55 -37.81
N SER A 371 10.23 13.70 -39.11
CA SER A 371 8.95 13.33 -39.76
C SER A 371 8.62 11.85 -39.61
N ASN A 372 9.59 11.03 -39.23
CA ASN A 372 9.41 9.63 -38.91
C ASN A 372 9.28 9.42 -37.38
N THR A 373 8.04 9.39 -36.90
CA THR A 373 7.70 9.16 -35.49
C THR A 373 8.16 7.80 -34.97
N SER A 374 8.27 6.78 -35.84
CA SER A 374 8.73 5.45 -35.44
C SER A 374 10.20 5.45 -35.00
N VAL A 375 11.09 6.05 -35.79
CA VAL A 375 12.53 6.15 -35.47
C VAL A 375 12.76 7.01 -34.22
N TYR A 376 12.02 8.12 -34.09
CA TYR A 376 12.10 8.96 -32.90
C TYR A 376 11.76 8.17 -31.63
N SER A 377 10.67 7.41 -31.67
CA SER A 377 10.20 6.65 -30.52
C SER A 377 11.10 5.47 -30.14
N GLU A 378 11.78 4.84 -31.09
CA GLU A 378 12.78 3.80 -30.83
C GLU A 378 14.05 4.38 -30.19
N TYR A 379 14.43 5.58 -30.61
CA TYR A 379 15.57 6.30 -30.04
C TYR A 379 15.28 6.84 -28.63
N GLU A 380 14.07 7.37 -28.40
CA GLU A 380 13.59 7.76 -27.08
C GLU A 380 13.54 6.54 -26.13
N TRP A 381 13.04 5.41 -26.61
CA TRP A 381 13.00 4.16 -25.85
C TRP A 381 14.37 3.73 -25.39
N THR A 382 15.30 3.55 -26.33
CA THR A 382 16.63 2.97 -26.06
C THR A 382 17.49 3.89 -25.20
N LYS A 383 17.41 5.21 -25.38
CA LYS A 383 18.29 6.17 -24.69
C LYS A 383 17.74 6.68 -23.37
N LYS A 384 16.42 6.75 -23.22
CA LYS A 384 15.77 7.29 -22.02
C LYS A 384 14.95 6.26 -21.29
N ILE A 385 13.89 5.73 -21.92
CA ILE A 385 12.88 4.95 -21.21
C ILE A 385 13.45 3.63 -20.65
N GLN A 386 14.18 2.85 -21.47
CA GLN A 386 14.78 1.59 -21.01
C GLN A 386 15.73 1.81 -19.82
N ARG A 387 16.52 2.88 -19.86
CA ARG A 387 17.42 3.25 -18.77
C ARG A 387 16.66 3.71 -17.53
N GLN A 388 15.57 4.47 -17.72
CA GLN A 388 14.68 4.85 -16.63
C GLN A 388 14.04 3.65 -15.96
N ILE A 389 13.57 2.66 -16.73
CA ILE A 389 13.02 1.41 -16.21
C ILE A 389 14.09 0.69 -15.38
N LEU A 390 15.28 0.45 -15.93
CA LEU A 390 16.36 -0.26 -15.25
C LEU A 390 16.80 0.42 -13.95
N TRP A 391 17.01 1.74 -13.98
CA TRP A 391 17.42 2.51 -12.80
C TRP A 391 16.32 2.59 -11.74
N THR A 392 15.07 2.81 -12.17
CA THR A 392 13.93 2.92 -11.24
C THR A 392 13.64 1.58 -10.58
N ARG A 393 13.69 0.47 -11.34
CA ARG A 393 13.53 -0.89 -10.79
C ARG A 393 14.58 -1.22 -9.75
N ALA A 394 15.85 -0.95 -10.04
CA ALA A 394 16.93 -1.18 -9.09
C ALA A 394 16.81 -0.30 -7.83
N CYS A 395 16.48 0.99 -7.97
CA CYS A 395 16.31 1.88 -6.82
C CYS A 395 15.10 1.44 -5.97
N ALA A 396 13.93 1.27 -6.57
CA ALA A 396 12.72 0.86 -5.85
C ALA A 396 12.75 -0.60 -5.36
N GLY A 397 13.69 -1.43 -5.81
CA GLY A 397 13.78 -2.83 -5.40
C GLY A 397 12.71 -3.72 -6.05
N LEU A 398 12.33 -3.44 -7.29
CA LEU A 398 11.20 -4.10 -7.97
C LEU A 398 11.51 -5.52 -8.47
N ASP A 399 12.75 -5.98 -8.32
CA ASP A 399 13.13 -7.36 -8.65
C ASP A 399 12.68 -8.37 -7.58
N MET A 400 12.05 -7.90 -6.49
CA MET A 400 11.49 -8.74 -5.44
C MET A 400 10.18 -9.46 -5.84
N PHE A 401 9.49 -8.99 -6.89
CA PHE A 401 8.19 -9.53 -7.28
C PHE A 401 8.33 -10.76 -8.17
N GLU A 402 7.79 -11.88 -7.70
CA GLU A 402 7.51 -13.05 -8.53
C GLU A 402 6.17 -12.86 -9.26
N GLU A 403 6.15 -12.96 -10.59
CA GLU A 403 4.91 -12.85 -11.36
C GLU A 403 4.25 -14.22 -11.54
N ARG A 404 2.96 -14.32 -11.20
CA ARG A 404 2.12 -15.53 -11.36
C ARG A 404 0.82 -15.17 -12.07
N ASN A 405 0.20 -16.15 -12.75
CA ASN A 405 -1.15 -15.95 -13.30
C ASN A 405 -2.17 -15.95 -12.14
N ILE A 406 -3.26 -15.17 -12.26
CA ILE A 406 -4.33 -15.12 -11.27
C ILE A 406 -4.95 -16.51 -10.98
N GLU A 407 -4.94 -17.40 -11.97
CA GLU A 407 -5.37 -18.81 -11.81
C GLU A 407 -4.62 -19.53 -10.67
N ASN A 408 -3.34 -19.22 -10.43
CA ASN A 408 -2.59 -19.81 -9.32
C ASN A 408 -3.17 -19.42 -7.95
N PHE A 409 -3.76 -18.23 -7.83
CA PHE A 409 -4.46 -17.82 -6.62
C PHE A 409 -5.81 -18.51 -6.52
N THR A 410 -6.54 -18.64 -7.63
CA THR A 410 -7.79 -19.40 -7.69
C THR A 410 -7.62 -20.85 -7.21
N PHE A 411 -6.61 -21.55 -7.73
CA PHE A 411 -6.30 -22.95 -7.38
C PHE A 411 -5.75 -23.15 -5.96
N SER A 412 -5.49 -22.07 -5.22
CA SER A 412 -5.08 -22.17 -3.81
C SER A 412 -6.23 -22.61 -2.89
N SER A 413 -7.48 -22.46 -3.34
CA SER A 413 -8.69 -22.82 -2.60
C SER A 413 -9.32 -24.10 -3.12
N SER A 414 -9.99 -24.82 -2.22
CA SER A 414 -10.83 -25.98 -2.53
C SER A 414 -12.10 -25.89 -1.70
N PRO A 415 -13.28 -26.30 -2.22
CA PRO A 415 -14.55 -26.27 -1.48
C PRO A 415 -14.48 -26.90 -0.08
N GLU A 416 -13.64 -27.91 0.08
CA GLU A 416 -13.41 -28.62 1.34
C GLU A 416 -12.80 -27.75 2.47
N ASN A 417 -12.02 -26.72 2.10
CA ASN A 417 -11.29 -25.86 3.04
C ASN A 417 -11.94 -24.47 3.21
N ASP A 418 -13.00 -24.16 2.46
CA ASP A 418 -13.61 -22.83 2.46
C ASP A 418 -14.20 -22.45 3.81
N THR A 419 -14.74 -23.40 4.59
CA THR A 419 -15.23 -23.11 5.94
C THR A 419 -14.12 -22.57 6.85
N GLN A 420 -12.89 -23.08 6.70
CA GLN A 420 -11.75 -22.58 7.46
C GLN A 420 -11.37 -21.17 6.98
N MET A 421 -11.33 -20.92 5.67
CA MET A 421 -11.03 -19.60 5.12
C MET A 421 -12.07 -18.55 5.52
N ILE A 422 -13.37 -18.88 5.39
CA ILE A 422 -14.47 -17.97 5.71
C ILE A 422 -14.41 -17.53 7.17
N SER A 423 -14.09 -18.44 8.08
CA SER A 423 -13.91 -18.12 9.52
C SER A 423 -12.75 -17.15 9.82
N ARG A 424 -11.92 -16.82 8.83
CA ARG A 424 -10.78 -15.89 8.92
C ARG A 424 -10.98 -14.60 8.12
N ILE A 425 -12.14 -14.43 7.46
CA ILE A 425 -12.44 -13.23 6.69
C ILE A 425 -12.67 -12.05 7.62
N ARG A 426 -12.00 -10.92 7.37
CA ARG A 426 -12.25 -9.70 8.14
C ARG A 426 -13.64 -9.16 7.82
N GLN A 427 -14.57 -9.31 8.76
CA GLN A 427 -15.93 -8.80 8.63
C GLN A 427 -16.07 -7.35 9.11
N PHE A 428 -15.18 -6.91 10.01
CA PHE A 428 -15.23 -5.60 10.65
C PHE A 428 -14.02 -4.76 10.25
N ASP A 429 -14.26 -3.56 9.72
CA ASP A 429 -13.22 -2.63 9.31
C ASP A 429 -12.71 -1.76 10.46
N GLN A 430 -11.69 -0.95 10.17
CA GLN A 430 -11.04 -0.12 11.18
C GLN A 430 -11.99 0.94 11.77
N ASP A 431 -12.88 1.50 10.95
CA ASP A 431 -13.83 2.52 11.40
C ASP A 431 -14.82 1.93 12.42
N PHE A 432 -15.31 0.72 12.14
CA PHE A 432 -16.12 -0.05 13.08
C PHE A 432 -15.36 -0.35 14.37
N ALA A 433 -14.11 -0.80 14.25
CA ALA A 433 -13.26 -1.15 15.39
C ALA A 433 -13.03 0.06 16.30
N VAL A 434 -12.63 1.21 15.74
CA VAL A 434 -12.39 2.45 16.52
C VAL A 434 -13.65 2.88 17.27
N GLN A 435 -14.82 2.89 16.63
CA GLN A 435 -16.08 3.24 17.31
C GLN A 435 -16.43 2.27 18.44
N SER A 436 -16.33 0.96 18.17
CA SER A 436 -16.66 -0.10 19.11
C SER A 436 -15.74 -0.10 20.33
N LEU A 437 -14.44 0.10 20.11
CA LEU A 437 -13.42 0.19 21.16
C LEU A 437 -13.56 1.51 21.95
N ALA A 438 -13.83 2.63 21.28
CA ALA A 438 -14.01 3.93 21.92
C ALA A 438 -15.17 3.92 22.93
N ALA A 439 -16.24 3.21 22.59
CA ALA A 439 -17.41 3.06 23.46
C ALA A 439 -17.12 2.29 24.77
N LYS A 440 -16.00 1.57 24.85
CA LYS A 440 -15.57 0.87 26.06
C LYS A 440 -14.71 1.73 26.99
N ILE A 441 -14.34 2.95 26.57
CA ILE A 441 -13.61 3.88 27.41
C ILE A 441 -14.58 4.54 28.39
N GLY A 442 -14.37 4.29 29.69
CA GLY A 442 -15.22 4.78 30.77
C GLY A 442 -14.79 6.12 31.36
N THR A 443 -13.58 6.62 31.06
CA THR A 443 -13.06 7.87 31.64
C THR A 443 -13.04 9.01 30.63
N THR A 444 -13.03 10.25 31.12
CA THR A 444 -13.08 11.44 30.26
C THR A 444 -11.71 11.83 29.68
N PHE A 445 -10.61 11.39 30.31
CA PHE A 445 -9.24 11.77 29.91
C PHE A 445 -8.56 10.71 29.04
N GLU A 446 -9.15 9.53 28.88
CA GLU A 446 -8.68 8.46 27.99
C GLU A 446 -9.20 8.64 26.56
N GLY A 447 -8.29 8.56 25.60
CA GLY A 447 -8.60 8.45 24.16
C GLY A 447 -8.09 7.11 23.60
N LEU A 448 -8.20 6.97 22.28
CA LEU A 448 -7.58 5.86 21.54
C LEU A 448 -6.52 6.37 20.59
N ALA A 449 -5.39 5.67 20.55
CA ALA A 449 -4.44 5.76 19.46
C ALA A 449 -5.01 5.07 18.21
N ASP A 450 -4.16 4.81 17.22
CA ASP A 450 -4.62 4.10 16.02
C ASP A 450 -5.02 2.66 16.36
N SER A 451 -5.94 2.12 15.56
CA SER A 451 -6.38 0.74 15.68
C SER A 451 -5.71 -0.08 14.60
N ASP A 452 -4.74 -0.89 14.98
CA ASP A 452 -3.90 -1.59 14.02
C ASP A 452 -4.33 -3.04 13.85
N ILE A 453 -4.01 -3.55 12.66
CA ILE A 453 -3.57 -4.92 12.46
C ILE A 453 -2.89 -5.55 13.70
N VAL A 454 -3.20 -6.73 14.24
CA VAL A 454 -2.20 -7.58 14.94
C VAL A 454 -2.50 -9.05 14.67
N TYR A 455 -1.50 -9.76 14.16
CA TYR A 455 -1.57 -11.21 13.95
C TYR A 455 -0.83 -11.94 15.07
N ILE A 456 -1.55 -12.73 15.86
CA ILE A 456 -0.99 -13.53 16.95
C ILE A 456 -1.75 -14.86 17.06
N ASN A 457 -1.04 -15.96 17.32
CA ASN A 457 -1.62 -17.28 17.51
C ASN A 457 -2.55 -17.77 16.38
N GLY A 458 -2.29 -17.36 15.13
CA GLY A 458 -3.08 -17.82 13.99
C GLY A 458 -4.41 -17.09 13.80
N THR A 459 -4.56 -15.91 14.41
CA THR A 459 -5.77 -15.08 14.30
C THR A 459 -5.38 -13.61 14.21
N GLU A 460 -6.14 -12.89 13.41
CA GLU A 460 -6.09 -11.45 13.26
C GLU A 460 -6.97 -10.69 14.28
N TYR A 461 -6.43 -9.62 14.85
CA TYR A 461 -7.13 -8.73 15.79
C TYR A 461 -6.96 -7.27 15.41
N TRP A 462 -8.01 -6.46 15.61
CA TRP A 462 -7.88 -5.02 15.71
C TRP A 462 -7.41 -4.66 17.12
N VAL A 463 -6.25 -4.01 17.24
CA VAL A 463 -5.66 -3.64 18.52
C VAL A 463 -5.48 -2.14 18.58
N ALA A 464 -6.14 -1.49 19.54
CA ALA A 464 -6.06 -0.05 19.74
C ALA A 464 -5.47 0.25 21.13
N PRO A 465 -4.25 0.83 21.20
CA PRO A 465 -3.69 1.34 22.43
C PRO A 465 -4.56 2.46 22.99
N LYS A 466 -4.80 2.46 24.30
CA LYS A 466 -5.37 3.66 24.93
C LYS A 466 -4.32 4.78 24.90
N THR A 467 -4.77 6.01 24.93
CA THR A 467 -3.92 7.20 24.99
C THR A 467 -4.56 8.28 25.86
N ILE A 468 -3.87 9.40 26.09
CA ILE A 468 -4.37 10.49 26.93
C ILE A 468 -4.91 11.63 26.06
N ARG A 469 -6.13 12.10 26.30
CA ARG A 469 -6.76 13.22 25.58
C ARG A 469 -6.15 14.56 25.99
N MET A 470 -4.93 14.85 25.56
CA MET A 470 -4.20 16.09 25.90
C MET A 470 -4.87 17.36 25.36
N SER A 471 -5.68 17.23 24.31
CA SER A 471 -6.53 18.30 23.79
C SER A 471 -7.43 18.94 24.85
N GLN A 472 -7.90 18.17 25.84
CA GLN A 472 -8.70 18.69 26.96
C GLN A 472 -7.90 19.52 27.96
N PHE A 473 -6.56 19.41 27.92
CA PHE A 473 -5.65 20.04 28.86
C PHE A 473 -4.79 21.13 28.20
N ALA A 474 -5.12 21.51 26.96
CA ALA A 474 -4.41 22.54 26.24
C ALA A 474 -4.33 23.85 27.05
N GLY A 475 -3.10 24.34 27.27
CA GLY A 475 -2.85 25.55 28.03
C GLY A 475 -2.70 25.38 29.55
N ASP A 476 -2.76 24.14 30.07
CA ASP A 476 -2.38 23.82 31.45
C ASP A 476 -1.01 23.09 31.48
N PRO A 477 0.10 23.81 31.78
CA PRO A 477 1.44 23.25 31.86
C PRO A 477 1.59 22.09 32.84
N VAL A 478 0.80 22.08 33.92
CA VAL A 478 0.91 21.01 34.92
C VAL A 478 0.37 19.71 34.34
N LYS A 479 -0.82 19.75 33.74
CA LYS A 479 -1.43 18.55 33.15
C LYS A 479 -0.67 18.02 31.93
N THR A 480 -0.02 18.90 31.18
CA THR A 480 0.67 18.54 29.93
C THR A 480 2.14 18.18 30.11
N ASN A 481 2.84 18.76 31.11
CA ASN A 481 4.29 18.66 31.24
C ASN A 481 4.76 18.12 32.62
N THR A 482 3.89 17.50 33.42
CA THR A 482 4.26 16.83 34.70
C THR A 482 3.70 15.41 34.77
N GLU A 483 4.01 14.70 35.85
CA GLU A 483 3.56 13.33 36.13
C GLU A 483 2.05 13.18 36.43
N LEU A 484 1.26 14.25 36.31
CA LEU A 484 -0.18 14.16 36.56
C LEU A 484 -0.91 13.31 35.52
N TYR A 485 -0.49 13.37 34.26
CA TYR A 485 -1.06 12.59 33.14
C TYR A 485 0.08 12.05 32.27
N ASP A 486 0.90 11.19 32.86
CA ASP A 486 2.13 10.63 32.26
C ASP A 486 1.97 9.20 31.72
N HIS A 487 0.82 8.56 31.90
CA HIS A 487 0.57 7.24 31.33
C HIS A 487 -0.92 6.92 31.24
N ILE A 488 -1.20 5.77 30.62
CA ILE A 488 -2.53 5.19 30.50
C ILE A 488 -2.49 3.68 30.69
N GLU A 489 -3.60 3.08 31.14
CA GLU A 489 -3.69 1.65 31.46
C GLU A 489 -4.20 0.85 30.26
N GLY A 490 -3.29 0.09 29.66
CA GLY A 490 -3.61 -0.99 28.73
C GLY A 490 -4.00 -0.55 27.31
N PHE A 491 -4.52 -1.52 26.59
CA PHE A 491 -5.03 -1.41 25.22
C PHE A 491 -6.32 -2.21 25.12
N LEU A 492 -7.07 -2.01 24.03
CA LEU A 492 -8.27 -2.77 23.74
C LEU A 492 -8.08 -3.56 22.44
N ALA A 493 -8.69 -4.74 22.37
CA ALA A 493 -8.59 -5.60 21.19
C ALA A 493 -9.94 -6.18 20.81
N LEU A 494 -10.18 -6.31 19.51
CA LEU A 494 -11.40 -6.83 18.91
C LEU A 494 -11.05 -7.88 17.86
N ASP A 495 -11.76 -9.00 17.87
CA ASP A 495 -11.61 -10.07 16.88
C ASP A 495 -12.22 -9.64 15.54
N THR A 496 -11.44 -9.74 14.45
CA THR A 496 -11.82 -9.14 13.17
C THR A 496 -12.90 -9.91 12.41
N PHE A 497 -13.17 -11.16 12.79
CA PHE A 497 -14.24 -11.99 12.23
C PHE A 497 -15.54 -11.84 13.02
N THR A 498 -15.50 -11.86 14.36
CA THR A 498 -16.70 -11.85 15.23
C THR A 498 -17.13 -10.46 15.67
N GLY A 499 -16.22 -9.48 15.71
CA GLY A 499 -16.50 -8.14 16.19
C GLY A 499 -16.61 -8.04 17.72
N GLU A 500 -16.27 -9.12 18.44
CA GLU A 500 -16.34 -9.17 19.89
C GLU A 500 -15.05 -8.65 20.55
N LEU A 501 -15.20 -8.05 21.74
CA LEU A 501 -14.07 -7.61 22.55
C LEU A 501 -13.34 -8.83 23.14
N VAL A 502 -12.02 -8.87 22.95
CA VAL A 502 -11.19 -9.99 23.36
C VAL A 502 -10.63 -9.76 24.77
N ASN A 503 -10.52 -10.83 25.56
CA ASN A 503 -9.80 -10.79 26.84
C ASN A 503 -8.29 -10.70 26.59
N VAL A 504 -7.70 -9.55 26.92
CA VAL A 504 -6.31 -9.22 26.60
C VAL A 504 -5.33 -10.18 27.30
N THR A 505 -5.55 -10.49 28.57
CA THR A 505 -4.71 -11.36 29.37
C THR A 505 -4.61 -12.77 28.81
N SER A 506 -5.74 -13.38 28.41
CA SER A 506 -5.71 -14.74 27.85
C SER A 506 -5.14 -14.81 26.45
N THR A 507 -5.32 -13.77 25.64
CA THR A 507 -4.97 -13.80 24.21
C THR A 507 -3.53 -13.37 23.93
N PHE A 508 -3.08 -12.29 24.58
CA PHE A 508 -1.75 -11.71 24.37
C PHE A 508 -0.74 -12.11 25.45
N ASN A 509 -1.18 -12.79 26.52
CA ASN A 509 -0.37 -13.15 27.70
C ASN A 509 0.28 -11.92 28.37
N VAL A 510 -0.46 -10.81 28.44
CA VAL A 510 -0.05 -9.53 29.03
C VAL A 510 -1.17 -9.01 29.92
N SER A 511 -0.85 -8.33 31.02
CA SER A 511 -1.85 -7.73 31.93
C SER A 511 -2.76 -6.72 31.20
N ASP A 512 -4.07 -6.79 31.42
CA ASP A 512 -5.05 -5.84 30.86
C ASP A 512 -4.78 -4.38 31.29
N ASP A 513 -4.18 -4.18 32.47
CA ASP A 513 -3.84 -2.89 33.06
C ASP A 513 -2.36 -2.50 32.82
N TYR A 514 -1.71 -3.04 31.79
CA TYR A 514 -0.30 -2.75 31.49
C TYR A 514 -0.08 -1.25 31.24
N PRO A 515 0.77 -0.55 32.01
CA PRO A 515 0.91 0.90 31.88
C PRO A 515 1.73 1.29 30.64
N ILE A 516 1.22 2.27 29.89
CA ILE A 516 1.83 2.83 28.68
C ILE A 516 2.27 4.27 28.99
N PHE A 517 3.58 4.48 29.13
CA PHE A 517 4.21 5.80 29.34
C PHE A 517 4.74 6.42 28.02
N PHE A 518 5.03 5.56 27.05
CA PHE A 518 5.49 5.87 25.69
C PHE A 518 4.54 5.25 24.69
N GLY A 519 3.99 6.05 23.79
CA GLY A 519 3.02 5.56 22.82
C GLY A 519 2.68 6.61 21.78
N GLU A 520 1.45 6.56 21.27
CA GLU A 520 1.00 7.44 20.19
C GLU A 520 -0.09 8.42 20.62
N SER A 521 -0.19 9.51 19.87
CA SER A 521 -1.28 10.47 20.00
C SER A 521 -2.63 9.84 19.63
N GLU A 522 -3.71 10.55 19.94
CA GLU A 522 -5.05 10.18 19.48
C GLU A 522 -5.08 10.01 17.95
N SER A 523 -5.72 8.94 17.47
CA SER A 523 -5.85 8.71 16.02
C SER A 523 -6.81 9.71 15.38
N GLU A 524 -6.57 10.01 14.10
CA GLU A 524 -7.42 10.94 13.36
C GLU A 524 -8.86 10.43 13.27
N LYS A 525 -9.03 9.12 13.02
CA LYS A 525 -10.33 8.43 13.04
C LYS A 525 -11.04 8.57 14.37
N PHE A 526 -10.33 8.40 15.49
CA PHE A 526 -10.91 8.60 16.81
C PHE A 526 -11.39 10.05 17.00
N LEU A 527 -10.58 11.04 16.62
CA LEU A 527 -10.93 12.46 16.73
C LEU A 527 -12.17 12.83 15.89
N GLU A 528 -12.32 12.24 14.70
CA GLU A 528 -13.49 12.39 13.85
C GLU A 528 -14.77 11.90 14.54
N THR A 529 -14.73 10.75 15.23
CA THR A 529 -15.89 10.27 16.02
C THR A 529 -16.30 11.23 17.13
N GLN A 530 -15.35 12.03 17.63
CA GLN A 530 -15.58 13.01 18.70
C GLN A 530 -15.93 14.41 18.16
N GLN A 531 -15.99 14.60 16.83
CA GLN A 531 -16.17 15.91 16.18
C GLN A 531 -15.16 16.96 16.65
N SER A 532 -13.94 16.53 16.99
CA SER A 532 -12.87 17.40 17.48
C SER A 532 -11.74 17.47 16.46
N SER A 533 -11.20 18.67 16.22
CA SER A 533 -9.97 18.83 15.45
C SER A 533 -8.76 18.87 16.39
N GLY A 534 -7.71 18.13 16.03
CA GLY A 534 -6.56 17.86 16.90
C GLY A 534 -5.88 19.11 17.44
N GLY A 535 -5.48 19.04 18.72
CA GLY A 535 -4.69 20.06 19.39
C GLY A 535 -3.92 19.40 20.54
N LEU A 536 -2.64 19.10 20.32
CA LEU A 536 -1.71 18.39 21.22
C LEU A 536 -2.00 16.88 21.41
N GLY A 537 -1.03 16.03 21.05
CA GLY A 537 -1.06 14.59 21.32
C GLY A 537 -0.52 14.21 22.69
N ALA A 538 -1.07 13.11 23.25
CA ALA A 538 -0.76 12.54 24.57
C ALA A 538 0.73 12.51 24.96
N PHE A 539 1.56 12.12 23.99
CA PHE A 539 2.97 11.82 24.19
C PHE A 539 3.90 12.79 23.45
N ASP A 540 3.37 13.86 22.86
CA ASP A 540 4.19 14.85 22.15
C ASP A 540 4.94 15.76 23.13
N ASN A 541 4.37 15.95 24.32
CA ASN A 541 4.92 16.83 25.34
C ASN A 541 6.01 16.14 26.17
N SER A 542 7.03 16.92 26.52
CA SER A 542 8.06 16.50 27.47
C SER A 542 7.58 16.73 28.90
N ILE A 543 7.87 15.79 29.80
CA ILE A 543 7.42 15.88 31.18
C ILE A 543 8.60 15.98 32.15
N LEU A 544 8.41 16.77 33.20
CA LEU A 544 9.28 16.86 34.36
C LEU A 544 8.92 15.76 35.37
N LEU A 545 9.92 14.99 35.81
CA LEU A 545 9.78 13.96 36.83
C LEU A 545 10.09 14.50 38.24
N GLY A 546 9.66 13.76 39.27
CA GLY A 546 9.93 14.10 40.67
C GLY A 546 9.14 15.30 41.18
N THR A 547 7.97 15.53 40.59
CA THR A 547 7.04 16.59 40.95
C THR A 547 6.08 16.15 42.04
N ASN A 548 5.40 17.11 42.69
CA ASN A 548 4.35 16.80 43.68
C ASN A 548 3.06 16.25 43.04
N TRP A 549 3.03 16.07 41.72
CA TRP A 549 1.87 15.60 40.96
C TRP A 549 1.94 14.11 40.59
N SER A 550 3.05 13.44 40.92
CA SER A 550 3.24 12.00 40.71
C SER A 550 2.14 11.18 41.39
N GLY A 551 1.56 10.23 40.67
CA GLY A 551 0.44 9.41 41.16
C GLY A 551 -0.85 10.21 41.40
N GLY A 552 -1.01 11.36 40.74
CA GLY A 552 -2.16 12.24 40.92
C GLY A 552 -3.46 11.79 40.22
N ILE A 553 -3.41 10.75 39.38
CA ILE A 553 -4.58 10.19 38.70
C ILE A 553 -5.40 9.35 39.69
N PRO A 554 -6.69 9.67 39.94
CA PRO A 554 -7.53 8.87 40.84
C PRO A 554 -7.67 7.41 40.38
N ASN A 555 -7.57 6.46 41.32
CA ASN A 555 -7.69 5.01 41.11
C ASN A 555 -6.59 4.37 40.24
N ASN A 556 -5.55 5.11 39.88
CA ASN A 556 -4.39 4.56 39.18
C ASN A 556 -3.27 4.24 40.18
N LYS A 557 -2.61 3.10 40.03
CA LYS A 557 -1.55 2.60 40.93
C LYS A 557 -0.14 2.73 40.36
N TYR A 558 0.00 3.14 39.10
CA TYR A 558 1.27 3.16 38.41
C TYR A 558 1.94 4.53 38.52
N VAL A 559 3.27 4.48 38.68
CA VAL A 559 4.16 5.64 38.69
C VAL A 559 5.37 5.25 37.86
N TYR A 560 5.94 6.20 37.12
CA TYR A 560 7.15 5.93 36.36
C TYR A 560 8.31 5.51 37.30
N GLN A 561 8.84 4.30 37.09
CA GLN A 561 9.96 3.74 37.86
C GLN A 561 11.19 3.47 36.99
N GLY A 562 11.14 3.84 35.71
CA GLY A 562 12.27 3.71 34.80
C GLY A 562 13.32 4.80 35.04
N GLU A 563 14.49 4.62 34.42
CA GLU A 563 15.51 5.68 34.39
C GLU A 563 15.01 6.89 33.58
N PRO A 564 15.32 8.12 33.99
CA PRO A 564 14.96 9.31 33.22
C PRO A 564 15.64 9.29 31.84
N ASP A 565 15.06 10.00 30.87
CA ASP A 565 15.69 10.14 29.56
C ASP A 565 16.93 11.04 29.62
N GLY A 566 16.94 12.00 30.54
CA GLY A 566 18.10 12.82 30.82
C GLY A 566 17.87 13.82 31.95
N THR A 567 18.96 14.45 32.36
CA THR A 567 18.95 15.49 33.39
C THR A 567 19.58 16.77 32.86
N LEU A 568 19.04 17.92 33.28
CA LEU A 568 19.63 19.22 32.98
C LEU A 568 20.08 19.92 34.26
N SER A 569 21.00 20.87 34.14
CA SER A 569 21.46 21.68 35.26
C SER A 569 21.63 23.14 34.86
N GLY A 570 21.68 24.04 35.85
CA GLY A 570 21.97 25.46 35.62
C GLY A 570 20.95 26.18 34.73
N LEU A 571 21.44 26.99 33.78
CA LEU A 571 20.59 27.78 32.89
C LEU A 571 19.84 26.92 31.87
N ASP A 572 20.39 25.77 31.48
CA ASP A 572 19.74 24.85 30.53
C ASP A 572 18.45 24.30 31.16
N ALA A 573 18.55 23.83 32.41
CA ALA A 573 17.39 23.39 33.19
C ALA A 573 16.36 24.50 33.40
N PHE A 574 16.82 25.72 33.73
CA PHE A 574 15.96 26.86 33.94
C PHE A 574 15.11 27.18 32.69
N TRP A 575 15.76 27.38 31.54
CA TRP A 575 15.05 27.77 30.32
C TRP A 575 14.21 26.63 29.75
N TYR A 576 14.67 25.38 29.84
CA TYR A 576 13.88 24.25 29.41
C TYR A 576 12.58 24.12 30.23
N THR A 577 12.68 24.19 31.56
CA THR A 577 11.51 24.13 32.46
C THR A 577 10.57 25.32 32.28
N VAL A 578 11.11 26.52 32.02
CA VAL A 578 10.30 27.71 31.67
C VAL A 578 9.57 27.53 30.33
N ASN A 579 10.22 26.93 29.33
CA ASN A 579 9.60 26.65 28.03
C ASN A 579 8.45 25.63 28.15
N LEU A 580 8.49 24.74 29.14
CA LEU A 580 7.38 23.86 29.51
C LEU A 580 6.25 24.59 30.28
N GLY A 581 6.38 25.89 30.57
CA GLY A 581 5.40 26.66 31.35
C GLY A 581 5.44 26.40 32.86
N LEU A 582 6.43 25.66 33.36
CA LEU A 582 6.54 25.21 34.74
C LEU A 582 7.36 26.18 35.61
N TRP A 583 6.91 27.44 35.70
CA TRP A 583 7.63 28.51 36.41
C TRP A 583 7.97 28.18 37.86
N GLY A 584 7.06 27.52 38.59
CA GLY A 584 7.30 27.14 39.99
C GLY A 584 8.48 26.19 40.18
N TYR A 585 8.70 25.28 39.22
CA TYR A 585 9.79 24.30 39.26
C TYR A 585 11.10 24.88 38.71
N ALA A 586 11.03 25.81 37.74
CA ALA A 586 12.23 26.44 37.17
C ALA A 586 13.11 27.16 38.21
N PHE A 587 12.50 27.73 39.26
CA PHE A 587 13.22 28.42 40.33
C PHE A 587 13.68 27.50 41.48
N GLY A 588 13.33 26.21 41.45
CA GLY A 588 13.64 25.25 42.52
C GLY A 588 15.13 24.90 42.64
N GLY A 589 15.93 25.14 41.60
CA GLY A 589 17.32 24.71 41.52
C GLY A 589 17.49 23.19 41.41
N GLY A 590 18.74 22.71 41.38
CA GLY A 590 19.04 21.28 41.26
C GLY A 590 19.18 20.78 39.83
N ASN A 591 19.11 19.45 39.68
CA ASN A 591 19.23 18.74 38.40
C ASN A 591 17.91 18.05 38.06
N PRO A 592 16.91 18.78 37.52
CA PRO A 592 15.62 18.18 37.17
C PRO A 592 15.79 17.06 36.12
N GLU A 593 14.95 16.05 36.26
CA GLU A 593 14.90 14.85 35.44
C GLU A 593 13.70 14.92 34.49
N PHE A 594 13.89 14.50 33.24
CA PHE A 594 12.86 14.65 32.21
C PHE A 594 12.62 13.35 31.45
N LEU A 595 11.37 13.18 30.97
CA LEU A 595 11.05 12.31 29.85
C LEU A 595 10.72 13.17 28.63
N ILE A 596 11.36 12.87 27.51
CA ILE A 596 11.27 13.63 26.26
C ILE A 596 10.93 12.72 25.10
N ASN A 597 10.43 13.23 23.97
CA ASN A 597 10.06 12.41 22.81
C ASN A 597 9.23 11.19 23.23
N ARG A 598 8.17 11.37 24.03
CA ARG A 598 7.38 10.23 24.51
C ARG A 598 6.61 9.55 23.37
N ASN A 599 6.30 10.33 22.32
CA ASN A 599 5.74 9.84 21.08
C ASN A 599 6.77 8.94 20.37
N VAL A 600 6.41 7.67 20.17
CA VAL A 600 7.30 6.65 19.61
C VAL A 600 7.81 6.99 18.21
N LYS A 601 6.98 7.64 17.38
CA LYS A 601 7.36 8.09 16.04
C LYS A 601 8.45 9.16 16.10
N SER A 602 8.23 10.19 16.92
CA SER A 602 9.22 11.27 17.09
C SER A 602 10.50 10.78 17.76
N ARG A 603 10.40 9.84 18.71
CA ARG A 603 11.55 9.22 19.39
C ARG A 603 12.48 8.52 18.41
N VAL A 604 11.94 7.69 17.52
CA VAL A 604 12.78 7.02 16.51
C VAL A 604 13.26 8.01 15.46
N ARG A 605 12.38 8.84 14.89
CA ARG A 605 12.72 9.78 13.81
C ARG A 605 13.88 10.71 14.17
N ASN A 606 13.95 11.16 15.42
CA ASN A 606 14.98 12.10 15.87
C ASN A 606 16.41 11.51 15.90
N ILE A 607 16.57 10.19 16.03
CA ILE A 607 17.88 9.53 16.03
C ILE A 607 18.24 8.93 14.65
N LEU A 608 17.37 9.05 13.65
CA LEU A 608 17.68 8.56 12.32
C LEU A 608 18.60 9.51 11.56
N LEU A 609 19.63 8.93 10.94
CA LEU A 609 20.48 9.59 9.97
C LEU A 609 19.70 10.05 8.72
N PRO A 610 20.20 11.06 7.98
CA PRO A 610 19.56 11.55 6.77
C PRO A 610 19.24 10.43 5.77
N GLN A 611 18.13 10.56 5.06
CA GLN A 611 17.65 9.59 4.04
C GLN A 611 17.15 8.25 4.58
N LEU A 612 16.98 8.13 5.90
CA LEU A 612 16.11 7.12 6.49
C LEU A 612 14.73 7.70 6.76
N SER A 613 13.74 6.84 6.61
CA SER A 613 12.33 7.13 6.87
C SER A 613 11.78 6.07 7.83
N ILE A 614 10.76 6.46 8.57
CA ILE A 614 9.95 5.51 9.34
C ILE A 614 8.63 5.28 8.63
N ASP A 615 8.03 4.13 8.89
CA ASP A 615 6.63 3.92 8.60
C ASP A 615 5.77 4.84 9.48
N TYR A 616 4.66 5.34 8.93
CA TYR A 616 3.80 6.29 9.63
C TYR A 616 2.83 5.60 10.61
N ASP A 617 2.68 4.29 10.46
CA ASP A 617 1.77 3.43 11.22
C ASP A 617 2.54 2.39 12.07
N PRO A 618 3.03 2.78 13.26
CA PRO A 618 3.68 1.84 14.17
C PRO A 618 2.64 1.07 14.98
N TYR A 619 2.87 -0.22 15.17
CA TYR A 619 1.88 -1.11 15.82
C TYR A 619 2.45 -1.77 17.08
N LEU A 620 1.56 -2.26 17.94
CA LEU A 620 1.97 -3.04 19.12
C LEU A 620 2.45 -4.45 18.73
N VAL A 621 3.51 -4.88 19.39
CA VAL A 621 3.99 -6.27 19.39
C VAL A 621 4.16 -6.78 20.81
N PHE A 622 3.93 -8.08 20.98
CA PHE A 622 3.78 -8.70 22.29
C PHE A 622 4.83 -9.78 22.50
N ASP A 623 5.63 -9.63 23.55
CA ASP A 623 6.46 -10.72 24.07
C ASP A 623 5.67 -11.44 25.16
N GLY A 624 4.91 -12.45 24.75
CA GLY A 624 4.12 -13.25 25.67
C GLY A 624 4.96 -14.07 26.65
N GLN A 625 6.26 -14.30 26.42
CA GLN A 625 7.08 -15.06 27.38
C GLN A 625 7.52 -14.18 28.55
N GLU A 626 7.86 -12.92 28.26
CA GLU A 626 8.24 -11.93 29.27
C GLU A 626 7.05 -11.10 29.80
N GLY A 627 5.87 -11.23 29.17
CA GLY A 627 4.68 -10.44 29.50
C GLY A 627 4.88 -8.95 29.21
N LYS A 628 5.57 -8.62 28.11
CA LYS A 628 5.93 -7.24 27.73
C LYS A 628 5.28 -6.80 26.44
N VAL A 629 5.06 -5.49 26.34
CA VAL A 629 4.48 -4.81 25.19
C VAL A 629 5.50 -3.80 24.64
N TYR A 630 5.64 -3.78 23.32
CA TYR A 630 6.49 -2.82 22.62
C TYR A 630 5.71 -2.20 21.46
N TYR A 631 6.07 -0.98 21.09
CA TYR A 631 5.76 -0.46 19.75
C TYR A 631 6.85 -0.92 18.78
N ALA A 632 6.43 -1.39 17.60
CA ALA A 632 7.32 -1.68 16.48
C ALA A 632 7.28 -0.53 15.46
N VAL A 633 8.40 0.19 15.32
CA VAL A 633 8.55 1.26 14.33
C VAL A 633 9.46 0.77 13.21
N SER A 634 8.90 0.58 12.02
CA SER A 634 9.64 0.17 10.84
C SER A 634 10.54 1.28 10.29
N ILE A 635 11.77 0.93 9.88
CA ILE A 635 12.79 1.85 9.35
C ILE A 635 13.22 1.38 7.96
N PHE A 636 13.17 2.28 6.99
CA PHE A 636 13.56 2.00 5.61
C PHE A 636 14.31 3.17 4.97
N THR A 637 14.99 2.92 3.86
CA THR A 637 15.73 3.97 3.13
C THR A 637 14.84 4.76 2.18
N THR A 638 15.14 6.04 2.01
CA THR A 638 14.55 6.90 0.97
C THR A 638 15.66 7.77 0.35
N ILE A 639 16.63 7.12 -0.28
CA ILE A 639 17.82 7.79 -0.85
C ILE A 639 17.50 8.29 -2.26
N ASN A 640 17.45 9.61 -2.43
CA ASN A 640 17.15 10.22 -3.72
C ASN A 640 18.38 10.34 -4.62
N ILE A 641 18.43 9.54 -5.69
CA ILE A 641 19.55 9.50 -6.64
C ILE A 641 19.47 10.58 -7.73
N GLY A 642 18.29 10.77 -8.34
CA GLY A 642 18.10 11.66 -9.48
C GLY A 642 18.49 11.01 -10.83
N SER A 643 18.68 11.85 -11.88
CA SER A 643 18.97 11.39 -13.25
C SER A 643 17.87 10.51 -13.85
N TYR A 644 18.17 9.26 -14.18
CA TYR A 644 17.21 8.31 -14.79
C TYR A 644 16.33 7.58 -13.77
N ALA A 645 16.65 7.64 -12.47
CA ALA A 645 15.83 7.03 -11.42
C ALA A 645 14.61 7.92 -11.12
N ASN A 646 13.40 7.37 -11.30
CA ASN A 646 12.14 8.04 -10.93
C ASN A 646 11.58 7.58 -9.57
N SER A 647 12.37 6.79 -8.82
CA SER A 647 12.07 6.39 -7.45
C SER A 647 13.35 6.47 -6.61
N PRO A 648 13.28 6.82 -5.32
CA PRO A 648 14.41 6.70 -4.40
C PRO A 648 14.85 5.24 -4.23
N ILE A 649 16.01 5.04 -3.59
CA ILE A 649 16.39 3.71 -3.12
C ILE A 649 15.52 3.37 -1.92
N LEU A 650 14.72 2.32 -2.07
CA LEU A 650 13.74 1.84 -1.11
C LEU A 650 14.17 0.45 -0.61
N ARG A 651 14.66 0.38 0.63
CA ARG A 651 15.09 -0.87 1.28
C ARG A 651 14.58 -0.91 2.71
N PHE A 652 13.90 -2.00 3.07
CA PHE A 652 13.51 -2.24 4.45
C PHE A 652 14.71 -2.71 5.27
N LEU A 653 15.20 -1.87 6.18
CA LEU A 653 16.39 -2.17 6.97
C LEU A 653 16.05 -3.04 8.18
N GLY A 654 14.92 -2.74 8.84
CA GLY A 654 14.48 -3.43 10.04
C GLY A 654 13.56 -2.55 10.88
N ILE A 655 13.35 -2.91 12.13
CA ILE A 655 12.46 -2.20 13.05
C ILE A 655 13.21 -1.72 14.29
N SER A 656 12.69 -0.67 14.93
CA SER A 656 13.04 -0.29 16.29
C SER A 656 11.89 -0.66 17.22
N LEU A 657 12.14 -1.51 18.21
CA LEU A 657 11.21 -1.79 19.29
C LEU A 657 11.37 -0.77 20.40
N ILE A 658 10.27 -0.14 20.81
CA ILE A 658 10.22 0.81 21.90
C ILE A 658 9.42 0.20 23.04
N ASP A 659 10.04 0.01 24.20
CA ASP A 659 9.36 -0.45 25.39
C ASP A 659 8.38 0.62 25.89
N VAL A 660 7.10 0.27 25.96
CA VAL A 660 6.04 1.24 26.29
C VAL A 660 6.11 1.72 27.74
N LYS A 661 6.83 1.03 28.63
CA LYS A 661 7.01 1.42 30.03
C LYS A 661 8.20 2.33 30.24
N ASN A 662 9.38 2.00 29.71
CA ASN A 662 10.61 2.73 30.02
C ASN A 662 11.18 3.53 28.82
N GLY A 663 10.69 3.28 27.60
CA GLY A 663 11.10 3.98 26.39
C GLY A 663 12.45 3.53 25.80
N GLU A 664 13.01 2.41 26.28
CA GLU A 664 14.21 1.78 25.72
C GLU A 664 13.97 1.36 24.26
N MET A 665 14.96 1.59 23.40
CA MET A 665 14.92 1.28 21.98
C MET A 665 15.89 0.16 21.63
N ARG A 666 15.39 -0.84 20.90
CA ARG A 666 16.20 -1.96 20.38
C ARG A 666 15.96 -2.14 18.90
N PHE A 667 17.04 -2.16 18.12
CA PHE A 667 16.98 -2.29 16.67
C PHE A 667 17.07 -3.76 16.26
N TYR A 668 16.14 -4.22 15.43
CA TYR A 668 16.14 -5.58 14.88
C TYR A 668 16.16 -5.54 13.37
N LYS A 669 17.10 -6.29 12.79
CA LYS A 669 17.31 -6.36 11.35
C LYS A 669 16.14 -7.04 10.65
N ASN A 670 15.80 -6.55 9.46
CA ASN A 670 14.92 -7.24 8.52
C ASN A 670 15.51 -8.64 8.16
N PRO A 671 14.78 -9.75 8.45
CA PRO A 671 15.29 -11.09 8.20
C PRO A 671 15.45 -11.45 6.71
N SER A 672 14.80 -10.75 5.78
CA SER A 672 14.91 -10.98 4.32
C SER A 672 15.83 -10.00 3.60
N LEU A 673 16.50 -9.09 4.32
CA LEU A 673 17.38 -8.10 3.71
C LEU A 673 18.65 -8.76 3.13
N VAL A 674 18.85 -8.61 1.82
CA VAL A 674 20.03 -9.09 1.10
C VAL A 674 21.12 -8.03 1.11
N GLU A 675 22.17 -8.25 1.90
CA GLU A 675 23.35 -7.37 2.00
C GLU A 675 24.48 -7.86 1.08
N SER A 676 24.36 -7.59 -0.21
CA SER A 676 25.28 -8.11 -1.23
C SER A 676 25.51 -7.10 -2.36
N VAL A 677 26.69 -7.16 -2.97
CA VAL A 677 27.05 -6.41 -4.18
C VAL A 677 26.21 -6.78 -5.42
N SER A 678 25.38 -7.83 -5.31
CA SER A 678 24.35 -8.13 -6.32
C SER A 678 23.28 -7.04 -6.40
N ASP A 679 23.01 -6.33 -5.29
CA ASP A 679 22.21 -5.10 -5.32
C ASP A 679 23.11 -3.92 -5.74
N PRO A 680 22.89 -3.30 -6.91
CA PRO A 680 23.71 -2.19 -7.40
C PRO A 680 23.61 -0.93 -6.50
N THR A 681 22.66 -0.89 -5.58
CA THR A 681 22.46 0.21 -4.62
C THR A 681 23.15 -0.03 -3.28
N TYR A 682 23.65 -1.24 -3.01
CA TYR A 682 24.16 -1.67 -1.70
C TYR A 682 25.19 -0.70 -1.10
N PHE A 683 26.12 -0.19 -1.90
CA PHE A 683 27.15 0.74 -1.44
C PHE A 683 26.61 2.04 -0.86
N LEU A 684 25.38 2.44 -1.22
CA LEU A 684 24.76 3.68 -0.77
C LEU A 684 24.00 3.54 0.55
N TRP A 685 23.56 2.33 0.91
CA TRP A 685 22.77 2.11 2.13
C TRP A 685 23.44 1.21 3.18
N LYS A 686 24.49 0.45 2.83
CA LYS A 686 25.25 -0.42 3.76
C LYS A 686 25.70 0.29 5.04
N TYR A 687 25.97 1.59 4.97
CA TYR A 687 26.43 2.38 6.11
C TYR A 687 25.40 2.39 7.25
N PHE A 688 24.10 2.44 6.91
CA PHE A 688 23.05 2.41 7.91
C PHE A 688 23.02 1.07 8.67
N MET A 689 23.45 -0.03 8.05
CA MET A 689 23.56 -1.32 8.72
C MET A 689 24.75 -1.39 9.69
N ASN A 690 25.80 -0.59 9.47
CA ASN A 690 26.98 -0.58 10.32
C ASN A 690 26.86 0.33 11.54
N ILE A 691 25.92 1.28 11.51
CA ILE A 691 25.85 2.36 12.50
C ILE A 691 24.90 2.09 13.66
N TYR A 692 23.75 1.45 13.40
CA TYR A 692 22.85 1.03 14.47
C TYR A 692 23.18 -0.40 14.90
N ASP A 693 22.93 -0.71 16.17
CA ASP A 693 23.11 -2.05 16.74
C ASP A 693 21.97 -2.98 16.30
N TRP A 694 22.01 -3.41 15.04
CA TRP A 694 20.99 -4.28 14.45
C TRP A 694 21.10 -5.71 14.97
N GLN A 695 20.16 -6.11 15.81
CA GLN A 695 20.07 -7.45 16.37
C GLN A 695 19.24 -8.39 15.47
N VAL A 696 19.42 -9.70 15.63
CA VAL A 696 18.57 -10.68 14.94
C VAL A 696 17.22 -10.75 15.64
N ALA A 697 16.13 -10.63 14.88
CA ALA A 697 14.78 -10.70 15.43
C ALA A 697 14.51 -12.06 16.12
N PRO A 698 14.06 -12.08 17.39
CA PRO A 698 13.71 -13.31 18.07
C PRO A 698 12.47 -13.97 17.45
N PRO A 699 12.24 -15.28 17.64
CA PRO A 699 11.12 -16.00 17.02
C PRO A 699 9.74 -15.40 17.32
N TRP A 700 9.50 -14.95 18.56
CA TRP A 700 8.22 -14.32 18.95
C TRP A 700 7.93 -13.04 18.15
N LEU A 701 8.99 -12.28 17.82
CA LEU A 701 8.90 -11.05 17.06
C LEU A 701 8.75 -11.35 15.58
N LYS A 702 9.52 -12.30 15.04
CA LYS A 702 9.49 -12.68 13.61
C LYS A 702 8.08 -13.01 13.13
N ASN A 703 7.28 -13.68 13.96
CA ASN A 703 5.90 -14.05 13.63
C ASN A 703 4.91 -12.87 13.62
N GLN A 704 5.25 -11.76 14.27
CA GLN A 704 4.43 -10.54 14.36
C GLN A 704 4.90 -9.43 13.41
N LEU A 705 6.06 -9.60 12.76
CA LEU A 705 6.61 -8.60 11.84
C LEU A 705 5.70 -8.36 10.64
N ARG A 706 5.58 -7.09 10.27
CA ARG A 706 4.97 -6.63 9.03
C ARG A 706 5.99 -6.01 8.11
N TYR A 707 5.80 -6.26 6.82
CA TYR A 707 6.46 -5.48 5.80
C TYR A 707 5.87 -4.06 5.83
N PRO A 708 6.69 -2.99 5.87
CA PRO A 708 6.20 -1.65 6.13
C PRO A 708 5.25 -1.17 5.03
N GLU A 709 4.12 -0.59 5.43
CA GLU A 709 3.05 -0.16 4.54
C GLU A 709 3.55 0.95 3.62
N THR A 710 3.98 2.07 4.21
CA THR A 710 4.49 3.23 3.47
C THR A 710 5.58 2.84 2.47
N LEU A 711 6.46 1.91 2.84
CA LEU A 711 7.52 1.44 1.95
C LEU A 711 6.92 0.67 0.77
N PHE A 712 6.06 -0.30 1.02
CA PHE A 712 5.50 -1.15 -0.01
C PHE A 712 4.67 -0.33 -0.99
N GLU A 713 3.88 0.62 -0.52
CA GLU A 713 3.11 1.54 -1.38
C GLU A 713 4.01 2.35 -2.33
N LEU A 714 5.15 2.83 -1.86
CA LEU A 714 6.13 3.52 -2.70
C LEU A 714 6.75 2.58 -3.74
N GLN A 715 7.00 1.33 -3.38
CA GLN A 715 7.48 0.30 -4.31
C GLN A 715 6.42 -0.04 -5.36
N LEU A 716 5.15 -0.22 -4.94
CA LEU A 716 4.02 -0.49 -5.81
C LEU A 716 3.75 0.66 -6.78
N THR A 717 3.75 1.90 -6.29
CA THR A 717 3.59 3.11 -7.12
C THR A 717 4.62 3.16 -8.25
N ALA A 718 5.87 2.77 -7.97
CA ALA A 718 6.88 2.62 -9.01
C ALA A 718 6.57 1.41 -9.92
N ASN A 719 6.19 0.28 -9.34
CA ASN A 719 5.92 -0.94 -10.08
C ASN A 719 4.75 -0.80 -11.07
N TYR A 720 3.69 -0.06 -10.74
CA TYR A 720 2.51 0.16 -11.58
C TYR A 720 2.82 0.63 -13.01
N LYS A 721 3.99 1.26 -13.21
CA LYS A 721 4.47 1.69 -14.52
C LYS A 721 5.74 0.96 -14.96
N TYR A 722 6.71 0.79 -14.06
CA TYR A 722 8.07 0.35 -14.43
C TYR A 722 8.24 -1.19 -14.44
N HIS A 723 7.17 -1.96 -14.23
CA HIS A 723 7.16 -3.40 -14.54
C HIS A 723 7.15 -3.67 -16.06
N VAL A 724 6.55 -2.77 -16.86
CA VAL A 724 6.47 -2.89 -18.32
C VAL A 724 7.83 -2.62 -18.97
N GLN A 725 8.41 -3.67 -19.56
CA GLN A 725 9.75 -3.63 -20.15
C GLN A 725 9.76 -3.73 -21.69
N ASP A 726 8.59 -3.86 -22.33
CA ASP A 726 8.48 -3.92 -23.80
C ASP A 726 8.00 -2.59 -24.41
N LEU A 727 8.63 -2.19 -25.53
CA LEU A 727 8.34 -0.92 -26.21
C LEU A 727 6.90 -0.83 -26.72
N LYS A 728 6.34 -1.92 -27.27
CA LYS A 728 5.00 -1.88 -27.87
C LYS A 728 3.96 -1.72 -26.77
N THR A 729 4.09 -2.50 -25.70
CA THR A 729 3.21 -2.46 -24.54
C THR A 729 3.29 -1.12 -23.83
N TRP A 730 4.50 -0.61 -23.57
CA TRP A 730 4.70 0.71 -22.94
C TRP A 730 4.06 1.85 -23.72
N LYS A 731 4.15 1.83 -25.06
CA LYS A 731 3.55 2.87 -25.92
C LYS A 731 2.03 2.85 -25.90
N ARG A 732 1.45 1.64 -25.91
CA ARG A 732 0.01 1.46 -25.83
C ARG A 732 -0.51 1.84 -24.45
N GLY A 733 0.30 1.59 -23.41
CA GLY A 733 0.02 1.98 -22.04
C GLY A 733 -1.14 1.20 -21.41
N ASP A 734 -1.48 0.04 -21.98
CA ASP A 734 -2.62 -0.78 -21.55
C ASP A 734 -2.28 -1.76 -20.42
N ASP A 735 -1.00 -1.98 -20.14
CA ASP A 735 -0.51 -2.74 -18.98
C ASP A 735 0.04 -1.79 -17.90
N PHE A 736 -0.46 -0.56 -17.85
CA PHE A 736 -0.19 0.33 -16.72
C PHE A 736 -1.28 0.17 -15.68
N HIS A 737 -0.88 0.16 -14.42
CA HIS A 737 -1.79 -0.05 -13.30
C HIS A 737 -2.13 1.27 -12.61
N GLU A 738 -3.26 1.28 -11.93
CA GLU A 738 -3.62 2.28 -10.93
C GLU A 738 -4.32 1.60 -9.75
N ARG A 739 -4.19 2.19 -8.57
CA ARG A 739 -4.90 1.71 -7.39
C ARG A 739 -6.39 2.07 -7.51
N PRO A 740 -7.31 1.17 -7.14
CA PRO A 740 -8.74 1.47 -7.07
C PRO A 740 -9.03 2.66 -6.16
N GLU A 741 -10.12 3.37 -6.42
CA GLU A 741 -10.49 4.62 -5.71
C GLU A 741 -10.66 4.47 -4.19
N ASN A 742 -11.14 3.31 -3.73
CA ASN A 742 -11.22 2.94 -2.30
C ASN A 742 -10.27 1.78 -1.96
N GLY A 743 -9.22 1.59 -2.78
CA GLY A 743 -8.20 0.56 -2.56
C GLY A 743 -7.15 1.05 -1.58
N ASP A 744 -6.60 0.11 -0.82
CA ASP A 744 -5.53 0.35 0.14
C ASP A 744 -4.63 -0.89 0.26
N LEU A 745 -3.50 -0.78 0.95
CA LEU A 745 -2.73 -1.96 1.35
C LEU A 745 -3.41 -2.63 2.55
N PHE A 746 -4.15 -3.71 2.29
CA PHE A 746 -4.79 -4.47 3.35
C PHE A 746 -3.88 -5.59 3.82
N TYR A 747 -3.49 -5.56 5.09
CA TYR A 747 -2.97 -6.76 5.74
C TYR A 747 -4.12 -7.70 6.02
N ILE A 748 -4.15 -8.94 5.53
CA ILE A 748 -5.24 -9.90 5.79
C ILE A 748 -4.71 -11.33 5.94
N GLU A 749 -5.52 -12.22 6.52
CA GLU A 749 -5.33 -13.67 6.42
C GLU A 749 -5.86 -14.19 5.09
N THR A 750 -5.07 -14.94 4.32
CA THR A 750 -5.53 -15.57 3.07
C THR A 750 -4.73 -16.83 2.77
N ASN A 751 -5.17 -17.64 1.80
CA ASN A 751 -4.46 -18.84 1.37
C ASN A 751 -3.81 -18.58 0.01
N LEU A 752 -2.50 -18.79 -0.08
CA LEU A 752 -1.75 -18.65 -1.34
C LEU A 752 -1.39 -20.00 -1.98
N GLY A 753 -1.85 -21.11 -1.40
CA GLY A 753 -1.65 -22.49 -1.85
C GLY A 753 -0.84 -23.35 -0.86
N GLU A 754 -0.30 -22.74 0.19
CA GLU A 754 0.52 -23.39 1.23
C GLU A 754 -0.15 -23.36 2.62
N GLY A 755 -1.46 -23.06 2.66
CA GLY A 755 -2.24 -22.85 3.88
C GLY A 755 -2.55 -21.38 4.13
N ILE A 756 -3.34 -21.12 5.19
CA ILE A 756 -3.71 -19.75 5.58
C ILE A 756 -2.50 -19.06 6.20
N GLU A 757 -2.10 -17.94 5.62
CA GLU A 757 -1.02 -17.09 6.10
C GLU A 757 -1.42 -15.61 6.12
N TYR A 758 -0.75 -14.83 6.96
CA TYR A 758 -0.94 -13.39 7.07
C TYR A 758 -0.11 -12.64 6.03
N VAL A 759 -0.74 -11.82 5.20
CA VAL A 759 -0.11 -11.16 4.04
C VAL A 759 -0.53 -9.70 3.96
N GLY A 760 0.29 -8.87 3.32
CA GLY A 760 -0.12 -7.54 2.84
C GLY A 760 -0.58 -7.68 1.40
N LEU A 761 -1.75 -7.12 1.07
CA LEU A 761 -2.42 -7.30 -0.22
C LEU A 761 -2.90 -5.95 -0.77
N ASP A 762 -2.51 -5.62 -2.00
CA ASP A 762 -2.97 -4.44 -2.73
C ASP A 762 -3.54 -4.83 -4.10
N LEU A 763 -4.75 -4.38 -4.38
CA LEU A 763 -5.45 -4.65 -5.63
C LEU A 763 -5.17 -3.55 -6.65
N VAL A 764 -5.04 -3.90 -7.92
CA VAL A 764 -4.77 -2.94 -8.98
C VAL A 764 -5.69 -3.10 -10.19
N GLU A 765 -6.06 -1.99 -10.80
CA GLU A 765 -6.89 -1.91 -12.00
C GLU A 765 -6.07 -1.42 -13.20
N TYR A 766 -6.52 -1.76 -14.41
CA TYR A 766 -5.90 -1.25 -15.63
C TYR A 766 -6.21 0.24 -15.83
N ARG A 767 -5.15 1.04 -15.98
CA ARG A 767 -5.24 2.49 -16.07
C ARG A 767 -6.00 2.95 -17.31
N GLY A 768 -6.93 3.90 -17.13
CA GLY A 768 -7.61 4.59 -18.23
C GLY A 768 -8.72 3.78 -18.91
N THR A 769 -9.21 2.74 -18.25
CA THR A 769 -10.38 1.96 -18.69
C THR A 769 -11.67 2.58 -18.12
N GLU A 770 -12.72 2.72 -18.95
CA GLU A 770 -14.03 3.25 -18.49
C GLU A 770 -14.74 2.26 -17.56
N ALA A 771 -14.63 0.95 -17.87
CA ALA A 771 -15.00 -0.14 -16.98
C ALA A 771 -13.73 -0.63 -16.28
N ARG A 772 -13.58 -0.27 -15.00
CA ARG A 772 -12.38 -0.57 -14.22
C ARG A 772 -12.24 -2.09 -14.01
N THR A 773 -11.40 -2.72 -14.82
CA THR A 773 -11.09 -4.16 -14.76
C THR A 773 -9.90 -4.41 -13.85
N LEU A 774 -9.92 -5.55 -13.15
CA LEU A 774 -8.81 -5.96 -12.28
C LEU A 774 -7.60 -6.33 -13.15
N ALA A 775 -6.48 -5.63 -12.95
CA ALA A 775 -5.20 -5.94 -13.58
C ALA A 775 -4.43 -7.02 -12.80
N GLY A 776 -4.67 -7.11 -11.49
CA GLY A 776 -4.08 -8.11 -10.64
C GLY A 776 -4.08 -7.74 -9.17
N MET A 777 -3.29 -8.50 -8.42
CA MET A 777 -3.14 -8.37 -6.98
C MET A 777 -1.67 -8.52 -6.60
N TYR A 778 -1.13 -7.53 -5.90
CA TYR A 778 0.19 -7.61 -5.29
C TYR A 778 0.07 -8.13 -3.87
N VAL A 779 0.90 -9.11 -3.53
CA VAL A 779 0.93 -9.73 -2.20
C VAL A 779 2.36 -9.69 -1.67
N VAL A 780 2.53 -9.31 -0.40
CA VAL A 780 3.78 -9.47 0.35
C VAL A 780 3.54 -10.38 1.55
N ARG A 781 4.35 -11.44 1.66
CA ARG A 781 4.18 -12.51 2.66
C ARG A 781 4.88 -12.14 3.97
N HIS A 782 4.36 -12.66 5.09
CA HIS A 782 4.91 -12.46 6.43
C HIS A 782 5.29 -13.80 7.09
N GLY A 783 5.68 -13.75 8.38
CA GLY A 783 6.00 -14.95 9.16
C GLY A 783 7.23 -15.70 8.64
N THR A 784 7.03 -16.94 8.19
CA THR A 784 8.13 -17.78 7.68
C THR A 784 8.68 -17.27 6.35
N ASN A 785 7.82 -16.71 5.50
CA ASN A 785 8.12 -16.25 4.14
C ASN A 785 8.28 -14.73 4.06
N PHE A 786 8.71 -14.12 5.17
CA PHE A 786 8.72 -12.67 5.36
C PHE A 786 9.43 -11.92 4.21
N GLY A 787 8.71 -11.01 3.55
CA GLY A 787 9.25 -10.13 2.52
C GLY A 787 9.32 -10.73 1.10
N GLU A 788 8.88 -11.97 0.91
CA GLU A 788 8.61 -12.50 -0.42
C GLU A 788 7.38 -11.80 -1.01
N ALA A 789 7.50 -11.28 -2.24
CA ALA A 789 6.41 -10.58 -2.90
C ALA A 789 6.00 -11.27 -4.20
N ILE A 790 4.70 -11.37 -4.42
CA ILE A 790 4.07 -12.04 -5.56
C ILE A 790 3.12 -11.07 -6.23
N PHE A 791 3.15 -11.02 -7.55
CA PHE A 791 2.15 -10.33 -8.36
C PHE A 791 1.31 -11.34 -9.13
N TYR A 792 0.06 -11.51 -8.72
CA TYR A 792 -0.92 -12.31 -9.44
C TYR A 792 -1.57 -11.43 -10.52
N HIS A 793 -1.17 -11.64 -11.76
CA HIS A 793 -1.61 -10.81 -12.89
C HIS A 793 -2.78 -11.43 -13.63
N THR A 794 -3.64 -10.58 -14.21
CA THR A 794 -4.76 -11.03 -15.08
C THR A 794 -4.42 -10.93 -16.56
N ARG A 795 -3.25 -10.36 -16.92
CA ARG A 795 -2.78 -10.33 -18.32
C ARG A 795 -2.72 -11.76 -18.89
N ASN A 796 -3.25 -11.93 -20.10
CA ASN A 796 -3.41 -13.22 -20.78
C ASN A 796 -4.39 -14.21 -20.13
N SER A 797 -5.17 -13.79 -19.13
CA SER A 797 -6.33 -14.56 -18.67
C SER A 797 -7.33 -14.74 -19.83
N THR A 798 -8.01 -15.89 -19.86
CA THR A 798 -9.10 -16.15 -20.82
C THR A 798 -10.30 -15.23 -20.59
N GLU A 799 -10.50 -14.80 -19.35
CA GLU A 799 -11.63 -13.99 -18.92
C GLU A 799 -11.17 -12.73 -18.21
N THR A 800 -11.92 -11.64 -18.40
CA THR A 800 -11.65 -10.35 -17.77
C THR A 800 -12.31 -10.29 -16.40
N LEU A 801 -11.51 -10.19 -15.34
CA LEU A 801 -12.01 -10.06 -13.98
C LEU A 801 -12.51 -8.63 -13.72
N ILE A 802 -13.63 -8.51 -13.01
CA ILE A 802 -14.16 -7.21 -12.59
C ILE A 802 -13.25 -6.59 -11.52
N GLY A 803 -13.11 -5.26 -11.51
CA GLY A 803 -12.41 -4.54 -10.44
C GLY A 803 -13.28 -4.37 -9.18
N PRO A 804 -12.69 -3.98 -8.04
CA PRO A 804 -13.39 -3.80 -6.76
C PRO A 804 -14.61 -2.86 -6.83
N LYS A 805 -14.53 -1.80 -7.64
CA LYS A 805 -15.65 -0.87 -7.83
C LYS A 805 -16.84 -1.56 -8.50
N THR A 806 -16.59 -2.27 -9.59
CA THR A 806 -17.64 -3.01 -10.30
C THR A 806 -18.24 -4.10 -9.41
N ALA A 807 -17.43 -4.77 -8.58
CA ALA A 807 -17.95 -5.72 -7.59
C ALA A 807 -18.91 -5.04 -6.61
N ARG A 808 -18.53 -3.87 -6.06
CA ARG A 808 -19.37 -3.08 -5.15
C ARG A 808 -20.69 -2.66 -5.79
N ASP A 809 -20.64 -2.09 -7.00
CA ASP A 809 -21.84 -1.66 -7.74
C ASP A 809 -22.77 -2.86 -8.06
N THR A 810 -22.19 -4.03 -8.35
CA THR A 810 -22.97 -5.26 -8.59
C THR A 810 -23.68 -5.72 -7.33
N TYR A 811 -22.96 -5.80 -6.20
CA TYR A 811 -23.54 -6.13 -4.90
C TYR A 811 -24.64 -5.15 -4.50
N GLU A 812 -24.41 -3.84 -4.66
CA GLU A 812 -25.40 -2.81 -4.36
C GLU A 812 -26.69 -3.02 -5.16
N THR A 813 -26.55 -3.36 -6.45
CA THR A 813 -27.68 -3.59 -7.34
C THR A 813 -28.47 -4.83 -6.93
N GLU A 814 -27.82 -5.98 -6.73
CA GLU A 814 -28.49 -7.24 -6.37
C GLU A 814 -29.10 -7.21 -4.96
N ALA A 815 -28.43 -6.57 -4.00
CA ALA A 815 -28.89 -6.44 -2.62
C ALA A 815 -29.69 -5.15 -2.34
N THR A 816 -30.13 -4.42 -3.38
CA THR A 816 -30.78 -3.09 -3.24
C THR A 816 -31.90 -3.07 -2.20
N GLN A 817 -32.78 -4.08 -2.22
CA GLN A 817 -33.92 -4.14 -1.30
C GLN A 817 -33.46 -4.25 0.15
N GLN A 818 -32.50 -5.12 0.46
CA GLN A 818 -31.99 -5.31 1.81
C GLN A 818 -31.18 -4.09 2.28
N ILE A 819 -30.31 -3.56 1.43
CA ILE A 819 -29.51 -2.37 1.74
C ILE A 819 -30.41 -1.16 2.03
N SER A 820 -31.50 -0.98 1.30
CA SER A 820 -32.45 0.12 1.52
C SER A 820 -33.16 0.07 2.88
N LEU A 821 -33.22 -1.11 3.52
CA LEU A 821 -33.76 -1.29 4.87
C LEU A 821 -32.73 -0.96 5.96
N ILE A 822 -31.45 -0.88 5.62
CA ILE A 822 -30.37 -0.55 6.55
C ILE A 822 -30.30 0.98 6.69
N SER A 823 -30.67 1.47 7.87
CA SER A 823 -30.60 2.90 8.15
C SER A 823 -29.15 3.38 8.15
N GLY A 824 -28.83 4.37 7.31
CA GLY A 824 -27.47 4.89 7.17
C GLY A 824 -26.47 3.84 6.68
N ALA A 825 -26.85 3.03 5.69
CA ALA A 825 -25.99 1.99 5.14
C ALA A 825 -24.62 2.52 4.72
N ARG A 826 -23.54 1.90 5.23
CA ARG A 826 -22.15 2.16 4.87
C ARG A 826 -21.50 0.85 4.46
N MET A 827 -20.92 0.79 3.27
CA MET A 827 -20.11 -0.35 2.84
C MET A 827 -18.67 -0.19 3.34
N GLY A 828 -18.11 -1.24 3.92
CA GLY A 828 -16.73 -1.28 4.41
C GLY A 828 -15.69 -1.58 3.33
N ASN A 829 -14.59 -2.18 3.77
CA ASN A 829 -13.49 -2.61 2.90
C ASN A 829 -13.97 -3.64 1.86
N THR A 830 -13.40 -3.58 0.66
CA THR A 830 -13.61 -4.60 -0.38
C THR A 830 -12.36 -5.47 -0.46
N LEU A 831 -12.45 -6.69 0.08
CA LEU A 831 -11.33 -7.61 0.21
C LEU A 831 -11.49 -8.77 -0.79
N LEU A 832 -10.40 -9.34 -1.30
CA LEU A 832 -10.42 -10.41 -2.29
C LEU A 832 -9.90 -11.72 -1.67
N TYR A 833 -10.70 -12.78 -1.76
CA TYR A 833 -10.39 -14.09 -1.17
C TYR A 833 -10.51 -15.21 -2.20
N PRO A 834 -9.65 -16.25 -2.16
CA PRO A 834 -9.82 -17.45 -2.96
C PRO A 834 -10.77 -18.41 -2.22
N LEU A 835 -11.89 -18.75 -2.84
CA LEU A 835 -12.91 -19.66 -2.29
C LEU A 835 -13.47 -20.53 -3.41
N GLY A 836 -13.82 -21.78 -3.15
CA GLY A 836 -14.59 -22.62 -4.07
C GLY A 836 -13.95 -22.86 -5.44
N GLY A 837 -12.62 -22.73 -5.56
CA GLY A 837 -11.94 -22.78 -6.86
C GLY A 837 -12.22 -21.56 -7.75
N SER A 838 -12.64 -20.44 -7.16
CA SER A 838 -12.70 -19.11 -7.79
C SER A 838 -12.16 -18.02 -6.84
N VAL A 839 -12.35 -16.74 -7.19
CA VAL A 839 -11.98 -15.59 -6.38
C VAL A 839 -13.18 -14.68 -6.16
N TYR A 840 -13.39 -14.29 -4.91
CA TYR A 840 -14.58 -13.56 -4.48
C TYR A 840 -14.20 -12.27 -3.75
N TYR A 841 -14.88 -11.20 -4.11
CA TYR A 841 -14.87 -9.95 -3.35
C TYR A 841 -15.81 -10.07 -2.16
N TYR A 842 -15.29 -9.90 -0.95
CA TYR A 842 -16.06 -9.76 0.27
C TYR A 842 -16.31 -8.28 0.59
N ILE A 843 -17.57 -7.91 0.84
CA ILE A 843 -18.00 -6.54 1.09
C ILE A 843 -18.99 -6.52 2.28
N PRO A 844 -18.57 -6.05 3.48
CA PRO A 844 -19.47 -5.87 4.61
C PRO A 844 -20.26 -4.56 4.48
N THR A 845 -21.49 -4.55 5.00
CA THR A 845 -22.39 -3.38 5.06
C THR A 845 -22.88 -3.17 6.49
N TYR A 846 -22.59 -1.99 7.02
CA TYR A 846 -22.92 -1.58 8.37
C TYR A 846 -24.09 -0.59 8.38
N SER A 847 -24.82 -0.56 9.49
CA SER A 847 -25.72 0.54 9.84
C SER A 847 -24.98 1.56 10.68
N SER A 848 -24.95 2.82 10.26
CA SER A 848 -24.33 3.94 11.00
C SER A 848 -25.28 4.68 11.95
N VAL A 849 -26.53 4.20 12.09
CA VAL A 849 -27.56 4.85 12.92
C VAL A 849 -27.69 4.13 14.26
N GLY A 850 -27.71 4.90 15.36
CA GLY A 850 -27.87 4.37 16.73
C GLY A 850 -26.65 4.51 17.63
N GLY A 851 -25.62 5.24 17.20
CA GLY A 851 -24.45 5.61 18.01
C GLY A 851 -23.28 4.63 17.93
N LEU A 852 -23.51 3.35 17.64
CA LEU A 852 -22.48 2.37 17.31
C LEU A 852 -22.86 1.67 16.01
N GLU A 853 -21.89 1.51 15.13
CA GLU A 853 -22.08 0.72 13.92
C GLU A 853 -22.42 -0.74 14.23
N GLN A 854 -23.19 -1.35 13.33
CA GLN A 854 -23.56 -2.77 13.41
C GLN A 854 -23.46 -3.39 12.03
N LEU A 855 -22.80 -4.55 11.92
CA LEU A 855 -22.87 -5.36 10.71
C LEU A 855 -24.32 -5.80 10.50
N LYS A 856 -24.86 -5.51 9.32
CA LYS A 856 -26.25 -5.83 8.95
C LYS A 856 -26.34 -6.74 7.74
N LEU A 857 -25.36 -6.65 6.84
CA LEU A 857 -25.32 -7.44 5.63
C LEU A 857 -23.85 -7.65 5.22
N ALA A 858 -23.56 -8.82 4.69
CA ALA A 858 -22.28 -9.19 4.10
C ALA A 858 -22.56 -9.69 2.68
N GLY A 859 -21.72 -9.31 1.72
CA GLY A 859 -21.85 -9.70 0.33
C GLY A 859 -20.59 -10.35 -0.21
N PHE A 860 -20.75 -11.44 -0.96
CA PHE A 860 -19.74 -11.99 -1.84
C PHE A 860 -20.10 -11.70 -3.30
N VAL A 861 -19.11 -11.28 -4.07
CA VAL A 861 -19.23 -11.11 -5.52
C VAL A 861 -18.13 -11.89 -6.21
N GLU A 862 -18.51 -12.85 -7.03
CA GLU A 862 -17.59 -13.66 -7.80
C GLU A 862 -16.97 -12.82 -8.94
N ALA A 863 -15.64 -12.86 -9.10
CA ALA A 863 -14.93 -11.89 -9.94
C ALA A 863 -15.06 -12.12 -11.47
N PHE A 864 -15.45 -13.32 -11.91
CA PHE A 864 -15.52 -13.73 -13.32
C PHE A 864 -16.96 -13.62 -13.87
N THR A 865 -17.89 -14.32 -13.21
CA THR A 865 -19.32 -14.47 -13.49
C THR A 865 -20.19 -13.35 -12.92
N ARG A 866 -19.70 -12.62 -11.91
CA ARG A 866 -20.45 -11.59 -11.16
C ARG A 866 -21.63 -12.13 -10.36
N GLN A 867 -21.64 -13.42 -10.06
CA GLN A 867 -22.63 -13.99 -9.14
C GLN A 867 -22.51 -13.35 -7.76
N VAL A 868 -23.64 -13.00 -7.15
CA VAL A 868 -23.71 -12.37 -5.83
C VAL A 868 -24.43 -13.29 -4.86
N GLY A 869 -23.87 -13.44 -3.67
CA GLY A 869 -24.55 -14.02 -2.49
C GLY A 869 -24.41 -13.06 -1.32
N TYR A 870 -25.47 -12.85 -0.56
CA TYR A 870 -25.50 -11.93 0.55
C TYR A 870 -26.29 -12.45 1.76
N GLY A 871 -25.82 -12.14 2.95
CA GLY A 871 -26.36 -12.69 4.20
C GLY A 871 -26.08 -11.80 5.38
N SER A 872 -26.54 -12.19 6.58
CA SER A 872 -26.25 -11.42 7.79
C SER A 872 -24.77 -11.46 8.21
N ASP A 873 -24.02 -12.45 7.72
CA ASP A 873 -22.59 -12.62 7.94
C ASP A 873 -21.95 -13.34 6.74
N ALA A 874 -20.62 -13.49 6.76
CA ALA A 874 -19.85 -14.14 5.71
C ALA A 874 -20.27 -15.62 5.48
N ASN A 875 -20.61 -16.38 6.52
CA ASN A 875 -20.99 -17.78 6.33
C ASN A 875 -22.31 -17.89 5.55
N ILE A 876 -23.31 -17.08 5.92
CA ILE A 876 -24.61 -17.09 5.26
C ILE A 876 -24.51 -16.52 3.84
N ALA A 877 -23.75 -15.44 3.66
CA ALA A 877 -23.54 -14.84 2.34
C ALA A 877 -22.88 -15.82 1.36
N TYR A 878 -21.89 -16.60 1.82
CA TYR A 878 -21.25 -17.61 0.99
C TYR A 878 -22.17 -18.79 0.70
N ALA A 879 -22.93 -19.26 1.69
CA ALA A 879 -23.88 -20.36 1.52
C ALA A 879 -24.98 -20.04 0.48
N GLU A 880 -25.40 -18.78 0.35
CA GLU A 880 -26.39 -18.36 -0.66
C GLU A 880 -25.88 -18.49 -2.10
N LEU A 881 -24.56 -18.49 -2.33
CA LEU A 881 -23.98 -18.71 -3.66
C LEU A 881 -24.26 -20.12 -4.20
N GLY A 882 -24.62 -21.08 -3.33
CA GLY A 882 -24.87 -22.48 -3.71
C GLY A 882 -23.61 -23.30 -3.98
N ASN A 883 -22.42 -22.73 -3.75
CA ASN A 883 -21.11 -23.35 -4.00
C ASN A 883 -20.63 -24.24 -2.84
N THR A 884 -21.56 -24.99 -2.26
CA THR A 884 -21.27 -25.91 -1.16
C THR A 884 -21.54 -27.33 -1.61
N LYS A 885 -20.83 -28.30 -1.03
CA LYS A 885 -21.21 -29.71 -1.14
C LYS A 885 -22.70 -29.89 -0.78
N PRO A 886 -23.37 -30.93 -1.28
CA PRO A 886 -24.78 -31.13 -1.01
C PRO A 886 -25.08 -31.17 0.49
N GLY A 887 -26.23 -30.63 0.92
CA GLY A 887 -26.63 -30.58 2.32
C GLY A 887 -26.92 -31.96 2.93
N ASN A 888 -27.07 -32.02 4.25
CA ASN A 888 -27.47 -33.27 4.91
C ASN A 888 -28.87 -33.68 4.49
N PHE A 889 -29.07 -34.98 4.37
CA PHE A 889 -30.35 -35.60 4.05
C PHE A 889 -30.45 -36.93 4.79
N ILE A 890 -31.68 -37.39 5.02
CA ILE A 890 -31.97 -38.56 5.83
C ILE A 890 -32.39 -39.71 4.92
N LEU A 891 -31.79 -40.88 5.11
CA LEU A 891 -32.20 -42.12 4.45
C LEU A 891 -33.13 -42.93 5.36
N THR A 892 -34.25 -43.38 4.79
CA THR A 892 -35.23 -44.25 5.43
C THR A 892 -35.62 -45.40 4.51
N SER A 893 -36.32 -46.39 5.03
CA SER A 893 -36.91 -47.47 4.25
C SER A 893 -38.31 -47.81 4.75
N ASP A 894 -39.16 -48.34 3.88
CA ASP A 894 -40.44 -48.96 4.25
C ASP A 894 -40.32 -50.46 4.58
N ALA A 895 -39.10 -51.01 4.62
CA ALA A 895 -38.82 -52.38 5.01
C ALA A 895 -39.41 -52.73 6.38
N GLY A 896 -39.91 -53.95 6.53
CA GLY A 896 -40.29 -54.49 7.84
C GLY A 896 -39.08 -54.59 8.78
N ASN A 897 -39.32 -54.81 10.07
CA ASN A 897 -38.25 -55.09 11.04
C ASN A 897 -38.53 -56.38 11.84
N PRO A 898 -37.93 -57.53 11.48
CA PRO A 898 -37.15 -57.74 10.25
C PRO A 898 -38.06 -57.76 9.00
N ASP A 899 -37.46 -57.45 7.86
CA ASP A 899 -38.10 -57.55 6.55
C ASP A 899 -38.29 -59.03 6.16
N ILE A 900 -39.44 -59.40 5.62
CA ILE A 900 -39.86 -60.81 5.49
C ILE A 900 -39.83 -61.34 4.06
N ASP A 901 -39.68 -60.47 3.06
CA ASP A 901 -39.74 -60.85 1.64
C ASP A 901 -38.55 -60.36 0.80
N GLY A 902 -37.65 -59.54 1.35
CA GLY A 902 -36.48 -59.03 0.67
C GLY A 902 -36.80 -57.92 -0.35
N ASN A 903 -38.00 -57.33 -0.29
CA ASN A 903 -38.46 -56.29 -1.20
C ASN A 903 -38.93 -55.05 -0.42
N PHE A 904 -38.25 -53.92 -0.63
CA PHE A 904 -38.60 -52.66 0.02
C PHE A 904 -38.13 -51.48 -0.82
N VAL A 905 -38.59 -50.29 -0.47
CA VAL A 905 -38.19 -49.01 -1.06
C VAL A 905 -37.31 -48.26 -0.06
N LEU A 906 -36.18 -47.78 -0.57
CA LEU A 906 -35.38 -46.75 0.09
C LEU A 906 -35.97 -45.39 -0.24
N ASN A 907 -36.29 -44.59 0.78
CA ASN A 907 -36.82 -43.24 0.66
C ASN A 907 -35.86 -42.27 1.36
N TRP A 908 -35.47 -41.19 0.71
CA TRP A 908 -34.63 -40.16 1.33
C TRP A 908 -35.18 -38.76 1.13
N THR A 909 -34.85 -37.85 2.05
CA THR A 909 -35.20 -36.43 1.85
C THR A 909 -34.33 -35.82 0.75
N GLU A 910 -34.83 -34.80 0.06
CA GLU A 910 -34.02 -34.06 -0.92
C GLU A 910 -32.82 -33.40 -0.22
N SER A 911 -31.62 -33.67 -0.72
CA SER A 911 -30.36 -33.06 -0.31
C SER A 911 -30.21 -31.70 -1.01
N PRO A 912 -30.21 -30.57 -0.29
CA PRO A 912 -30.03 -29.26 -0.89
C PRO A 912 -28.73 -29.18 -1.70
N GLY A 913 -28.79 -28.70 -2.95
CA GLY A 913 -27.59 -28.57 -3.80
C GLY A 913 -27.05 -29.87 -4.40
N ALA A 914 -27.77 -30.99 -4.30
CA ALA A 914 -27.39 -32.23 -4.99
C ALA A 914 -27.73 -32.17 -6.49
N GLU A 915 -26.80 -32.60 -7.34
CA GLU A 915 -27.03 -32.81 -8.77
C GLU A 915 -27.36 -34.28 -9.05
N THR A 916 -26.71 -35.20 -8.33
CA THR A 916 -26.92 -36.64 -8.46
C THR A 916 -26.93 -37.38 -7.11
N TYR A 917 -27.49 -38.60 -7.11
CA TYR A 917 -27.38 -39.54 -5.99
C TYR A 917 -26.76 -40.87 -6.42
N THR A 918 -26.00 -41.49 -5.53
CA THR A 918 -25.33 -42.78 -5.71
C THR A 918 -25.64 -43.69 -4.53
N ILE A 919 -26.11 -44.92 -4.78
CA ILE A 919 -26.58 -45.85 -3.75
C ILE A 919 -25.58 -46.98 -3.54
N TYR A 920 -25.24 -47.22 -2.28
CA TYR A 920 -24.32 -48.27 -1.84
C TYR A 920 -25.04 -49.30 -0.96
N ARG A 921 -24.63 -50.57 -1.10
CA ARG A 921 -25.00 -51.68 -0.20
C ARG A 921 -23.75 -52.44 0.23
N ASN A 922 -23.53 -52.60 1.54
CA ASN A 922 -22.35 -53.26 2.09
C ASN A 922 -21.04 -52.75 1.44
N ASN A 923 -20.91 -51.42 1.34
CA ASN A 923 -19.82 -50.71 0.65
C ASN A 923 -19.63 -51.03 -0.86
N SER A 924 -20.60 -51.69 -1.49
CA SER A 924 -20.60 -51.95 -2.93
C SER A 924 -21.60 -51.04 -3.62
N LEU A 925 -21.16 -50.40 -4.70
CA LEU A 925 -22.01 -49.56 -5.55
C LEU A 925 -23.12 -50.41 -6.19
N ILE A 926 -24.38 -50.02 -6.02
CA ILE A 926 -25.52 -50.64 -6.73
C ILE A 926 -25.95 -49.75 -7.89
N VAL A 927 -26.09 -48.44 -7.66
CA VAL A 927 -26.57 -47.48 -8.67
C VAL A 927 -25.81 -46.18 -8.55
N LYS A 928 -25.49 -45.57 -9.69
CA LYS A 928 -24.75 -44.32 -9.80
C LYS A 928 -25.54 -43.28 -10.58
N ASP A 929 -25.29 -42.02 -10.25
CA ASP A 929 -25.72 -40.85 -11.03
C ASP A 929 -27.26 -40.75 -11.20
N LEU A 930 -28.03 -41.09 -10.15
CA LEU A 930 -29.48 -40.88 -10.12
C LEU A 930 -29.80 -39.38 -10.16
N PRO A 931 -30.86 -38.93 -10.86
CA PRO A 931 -31.22 -37.52 -10.93
C PRO A 931 -31.53 -36.92 -9.55
N SER A 932 -31.22 -35.64 -9.34
CA SER A 932 -31.54 -34.92 -8.10
C SER A 932 -33.03 -34.89 -7.73
N SER A 933 -33.92 -35.06 -8.71
CA SER A 933 -35.37 -35.15 -8.50
C SER A 933 -35.85 -36.52 -8.00
N GLN A 934 -34.98 -37.53 -7.99
CA GLN A 934 -35.31 -38.87 -7.52
C GLN A 934 -34.93 -39.02 -6.04
N THR A 935 -35.94 -39.28 -5.21
CA THR A 935 -35.80 -39.46 -3.76
C THR A 935 -36.20 -40.85 -3.26
N THR A 936 -36.43 -41.78 -4.20
CA THR A 936 -36.88 -43.15 -3.92
C THR A 936 -36.18 -44.16 -4.82
N TYR A 937 -35.87 -45.35 -4.28
CA TYR A 937 -35.29 -46.46 -5.04
C TYR A 937 -35.77 -47.83 -4.53
N SER A 938 -36.30 -48.67 -5.41
CA SER A 938 -36.79 -50.00 -5.07
C SER A 938 -35.65 -51.02 -5.02
N ILE A 939 -35.60 -51.78 -3.91
CA ILE A 939 -34.72 -52.91 -3.68
C ILE A 939 -35.55 -54.19 -3.75
N SER A 940 -35.05 -55.20 -4.46
CA SER A 940 -35.71 -56.49 -4.58
C SER A 940 -34.70 -57.65 -4.61
N GLY A 941 -35.18 -58.85 -4.25
CA GLY A 941 -34.41 -60.08 -4.36
C GLY A 941 -33.26 -60.23 -3.36
N LEU A 942 -33.37 -59.61 -2.18
CA LEU A 942 -32.42 -59.83 -1.09
C LEU A 942 -32.69 -61.16 -0.38
N GLY A 943 -31.64 -61.86 0.03
CA GLY A 943 -31.75 -63.09 0.83
C GLY A 943 -31.77 -62.81 2.33
N THR A 944 -31.90 -63.84 3.17
CA THR A 944 -31.80 -63.67 4.63
C THR A 944 -30.41 -63.16 5.02
N GLY A 945 -30.34 -62.00 5.67
CA GLY A 945 -29.10 -61.36 6.11
C GLY A 945 -29.29 -59.90 6.51
N ASP A 946 -28.23 -59.32 7.05
CA ASP A 946 -28.17 -57.90 7.41
C ASP A 946 -27.54 -57.11 6.25
N TYR A 947 -28.23 -56.09 5.77
CA TYR A 947 -27.77 -55.23 4.68
C TYR A 947 -27.64 -53.79 5.14
N GLU A 948 -26.46 -53.20 4.91
CA GLU A 948 -26.16 -51.80 5.18
C GLU A 948 -26.35 -50.97 3.92
N PHE A 949 -27.18 -49.94 3.99
CA PHE A 949 -27.41 -48.99 2.90
C PHE A 949 -26.98 -47.59 3.29
N TYR A 950 -26.33 -46.90 2.36
CA TYR A 950 -26.15 -45.45 2.43
C TYR A 950 -26.20 -44.87 1.02
N ILE A 951 -26.56 -43.60 0.94
CA ILE A 951 -26.62 -42.85 -0.31
C ILE A 951 -25.61 -41.72 -0.22
N GLU A 952 -24.89 -41.46 -1.30
CA GLU A 952 -24.08 -40.25 -1.50
C GLU A 952 -24.81 -39.32 -2.46
N SER A 953 -25.09 -38.11 -2.02
CA SER A 953 -25.41 -37.01 -2.93
C SER A 953 -24.13 -36.38 -3.45
N SER A 954 -24.13 -35.96 -4.72
CA SER A 954 -22.97 -35.35 -5.38
C SER A 954 -23.35 -34.10 -6.16
N ASN A 955 -22.43 -33.14 -6.21
CA ASN A 955 -22.40 -32.02 -7.14
C ASN A 955 -20.96 -31.71 -7.54
N GLU A 956 -20.74 -30.68 -8.36
CA GLU A 956 -19.39 -30.25 -8.77
C GLU A 956 -18.47 -29.81 -7.60
N PHE A 957 -19.03 -29.58 -6.40
CA PHE A 957 -18.34 -29.10 -5.21
C PHE A 957 -18.08 -30.19 -4.14
N GLY A 958 -18.59 -31.42 -4.31
CA GLY A 958 -18.28 -32.56 -3.44
C GLY A 958 -19.44 -33.55 -3.21
N ASN A 959 -19.22 -34.47 -2.27
CA ASN A 959 -20.21 -35.49 -1.87
C ASN A 959 -20.67 -35.35 -0.41
N THR A 960 -21.91 -35.73 -0.13
CA THR A 960 -22.45 -35.87 1.23
C THR A 960 -23.16 -37.21 1.39
N THR A 961 -22.90 -37.91 2.49
CA THR A 961 -23.53 -39.21 2.81
C THR A 961 -24.83 -39.04 3.61
N SER A 962 -25.75 -39.99 3.41
CA SER A 962 -27.17 -39.92 3.82
C SER A 962 -27.51 -40.14 5.31
N ASP A 963 -26.51 -40.11 6.21
CA ASP A 963 -26.56 -40.11 7.69
C ASP A 963 -25.16 -40.55 8.21
N PRO A 964 -24.78 -40.27 9.48
CA PRO A 964 -23.48 -40.69 10.03
C PRO A 964 -23.31 -42.21 10.20
N TYR A 965 -24.40 -42.98 10.13
CA TYR A 965 -24.42 -44.43 10.19
C TYR A 965 -25.26 -44.98 9.04
N PRO A 966 -24.85 -46.08 8.39
CA PRO A 966 -25.64 -46.70 7.34
C PRO A 966 -26.98 -47.23 7.89
N LEU A 967 -28.02 -47.17 7.06
CA LEU A 967 -29.31 -47.77 7.35
C LEU A 967 -29.17 -49.30 7.29
N ILE A 968 -29.39 -49.97 8.43
CA ILE A 968 -29.35 -51.43 8.51
C ILE A 968 -30.76 -51.97 8.27
N VAL A 969 -30.93 -52.76 7.23
CA VAL A 969 -32.14 -53.53 6.98
C VAL A 969 -31.85 -55.00 7.25
N VAL A 970 -32.51 -55.57 8.26
CA VAL A 970 -32.44 -56.99 8.59
C VAL A 970 -33.49 -57.71 7.77
N VAL A 971 -33.05 -58.47 6.76
CA VAL A 971 -33.93 -59.33 5.98
C VAL A 971 -33.94 -60.71 6.63
N ASN A 972 -35.09 -61.12 7.17
CA ASN A 972 -35.32 -62.44 7.73
C ASN A 972 -36.40 -63.15 6.93
N ILE A 973 -36.02 -63.64 5.75
CA ILE A 973 -36.89 -64.52 4.98
C ILE A 973 -36.99 -65.84 5.77
N ILE A 974 -38.15 -66.04 6.39
CA ILE A 974 -38.44 -67.25 7.15
C ILE A 974 -38.56 -68.40 6.15
N PRO A 975 -37.68 -69.43 6.21
CA PRO A 975 -37.83 -70.60 5.37
C PRO A 975 -39.03 -71.41 5.88
N ILE A 976 -40.11 -71.43 5.09
CA ILE A 976 -41.29 -72.27 5.36
C ILE A 976 -41.06 -73.65 4.72
N ILE A 977 -41.12 -74.71 5.53
CA ILE A 977 -40.82 -76.10 5.16
C ILE A 977 -42.14 -76.87 4.98
N TYR A 978 -42.34 -77.52 3.83
CA TYR A 978 -43.50 -78.37 3.54
C TYR A 978 -43.08 -79.63 2.75
N SER A 979 -43.76 -80.76 2.93
CA SER A 979 -43.57 -81.97 2.11
C SER A 979 -44.57 -81.99 0.96
N PHE A 980 -44.08 -81.93 -0.28
CA PHE A 980 -44.90 -82.07 -1.48
C PHE A 980 -45.06 -83.53 -1.88
N ASN A 981 -46.27 -83.90 -2.30
CA ASN A 981 -46.52 -85.11 -3.07
C ASN A 981 -47.27 -84.65 -4.34
N ILE A 982 -46.51 -84.40 -5.40
CA ILE A 982 -47.03 -84.04 -6.72
C ILE A 982 -47.01 -85.31 -7.59
N GLU A 983 -47.94 -85.44 -8.53
CA GLU A 983 -47.71 -86.31 -9.68
C GLU A 983 -46.80 -85.57 -10.66
N ASP A 984 -45.54 -85.98 -10.75
CA ASP A 984 -44.46 -85.23 -11.42
C ASP A 984 -44.66 -85.02 -12.93
N ALA A 985 -45.63 -85.73 -13.55
CA ALA A 985 -45.97 -85.57 -14.95
C ALA A 985 -47.41 -86.02 -15.26
N ILE A 986 -48.13 -85.22 -16.06
CA ILE A 986 -49.44 -85.60 -16.63
C ILE A 986 -49.27 -85.89 -18.13
N VAL A 987 -49.63 -87.10 -18.58
CA VAL A 987 -49.47 -87.58 -19.97
C VAL A 987 -50.83 -87.88 -20.61
N LEU A 988 -51.09 -87.36 -21.82
CA LEU A 988 -52.32 -87.60 -22.59
C LEU A 988 -52.11 -88.66 -23.71
N PRO A 989 -53.14 -89.43 -24.14
CA PRO A 989 -52.95 -90.52 -25.11
C PRO A 989 -53.06 -90.13 -26.61
N ASP A 990 -52.06 -90.59 -27.37
CA ASP A 990 -51.97 -91.11 -28.77
C ASP A 990 -52.59 -90.45 -30.02
N ASP A 991 -53.29 -89.31 -30.02
CA ASP A 991 -53.70 -88.71 -31.32
C ASP A 991 -53.81 -87.18 -31.37
N LEU A 992 -52.78 -86.47 -30.89
CA LEU A 992 -52.38 -85.09 -31.22
C LEU A 992 -51.10 -84.80 -30.40
N ALA A 993 -50.04 -84.27 -31.02
CA ALA A 993 -48.69 -84.01 -30.48
C ALA A 993 -48.55 -84.18 -28.95
N SER A 994 -47.85 -85.23 -28.53
CA SER A 994 -47.69 -85.63 -27.13
C SER A 994 -47.07 -84.51 -26.29
N PHE A 995 -47.91 -83.77 -25.57
CA PHE A 995 -47.47 -82.79 -24.59
C PHE A 995 -47.65 -83.31 -23.16
N ARG A 996 -46.69 -82.99 -22.28
CA ARG A 996 -46.77 -83.22 -20.83
C ARG A 996 -46.38 -81.95 -20.09
N ILE A 997 -47.01 -81.73 -18.95
CA ILE A 997 -46.67 -80.65 -18.02
C ILE A 997 -45.94 -81.27 -16.83
N GLU A 998 -44.72 -80.79 -16.56
CA GLU A 998 -43.93 -81.16 -15.39
C GLU A 998 -43.89 -79.95 -14.43
N LEU A 999 -44.08 -80.19 -13.14
CA LEU A 999 -44.02 -79.19 -12.09
C LEU A 999 -42.74 -79.42 -11.28
N GLU A 1000 -41.91 -78.40 -11.17
CA GLU A 1000 -40.66 -78.48 -10.40
C GLU A 1000 -40.75 -77.61 -9.15
N ASN A 1001 -40.51 -78.22 -7.99
CA ASN A 1001 -40.38 -77.52 -6.71
C ASN A 1001 -38.91 -77.23 -6.47
N ILE A 1002 -38.55 -75.95 -6.46
CA ILE A 1002 -37.15 -75.49 -6.50
C ILE A 1002 -36.52 -75.43 -5.09
N ASN A 1003 -37.29 -75.67 -4.03
CA ASN A 1003 -36.77 -75.60 -2.66
C ASN A 1003 -36.12 -76.93 -2.21
N GLU A 1004 -34.81 -77.03 -2.37
CA GLU A 1004 -33.99 -78.12 -1.81
C GLU A 1004 -33.85 -77.97 -0.28
N SER A 1005 -34.64 -78.71 0.52
CA SER A 1005 -34.21 -79.54 1.68
C SER A 1005 -35.12 -79.58 2.95
N LEU A 1006 -35.26 -80.82 3.46
CA LEU A 1006 -35.43 -81.31 4.85
C LEU A 1006 -36.78 -81.18 5.58
N GLY A 1007 -37.39 -82.32 5.94
CA GLY A 1007 -38.74 -82.45 6.53
C GLY A 1007 -38.84 -82.49 8.07
N ALA A 1008 -40.06 -82.28 8.57
CA ALA A 1008 -40.46 -82.44 9.97
C ALA A 1008 -41.90 -83.00 10.13
N PRO A 1009 -42.25 -83.62 11.27
CA PRO A 1009 -43.51 -84.35 11.43
C PRO A 1009 -44.66 -83.45 11.88
N GLY A 1010 -45.80 -83.48 11.16
CA GLY A 1010 -47.07 -82.93 11.64
C GLY A 1010 -47.85 -82.00 10.70
N HIS A 1011 -47.27 -81.58 9.57
CA HIS A 1011 -47.92 -80.70 8.59
C HIS A 1011 -48.06 -81.44 7.25
N SER A 1012 -49.27 -81.90 6.91
CA SER A 1012 -49.55 -82.61 5.66
C SER A 1012 -50.26 -81.68 4.68
N VAL A 1013 -49.55 -81.23 3.65
CA VAL A 1013 -50.13 -80.43 2.55
C VAL A 1013 -50.31 -81.32 1.33
N GLN A 1014 -51.54 -81.44 0.82
CA GLN A 1014 -51.85 -82.25 -0.35
C GLN A 1014 -52.34 -81.36 -1.49
N VAL A 1015 -51.71 -81.49 -2.66
CA VAL A 1015 -52.08 -80.75 -3.88
C VAL A 1015 -52.62 -81.72 -4.93
N ASN A 1016 -53.91 -81.63 -5.26
CA ASN A 1016 -54.53 -82.44 -6.30
C ASN A 1016 -54.82 -81.59 -7.54
N LEU A 1017 -54.38 -82.06 -8.70
CA LEU A 1017 -54.63 -81.45 -10.02
C LEU A 1017 -55.56 -82.36 -10.82
N SER A 1018 -56.60 -81.80 -11.43
CA SER A 1018 -57.55 -82.58 -12.24
C SER A 1018 -57.88 -81.87 -13.54
N LEU A 1019 -57.80 -82.62 -14.66
CA LEU A 1019 -58.06 -82.13 -16.02
C LEU A 1019 -59.35 -82.77 -16.55
N TYR A 1020 -60.31 -81.97 -17.02
CA TYR A 1020 -61.65 -82.45 -17.41
C TYR A 1020 -61.91 -82.30 -18.92
N ARG A 1021 -62.48 -83.34 -19.57
CA ARG A 1021 -62.89 -83.31 -20.99
C ARG A 1021 -64.20 -84.06 -21.20
N VAL A 1022 -65.11 -83.53 -22.03
CA VAL A 1022 -66.22 -84.30 -22.64
C VAL A 1022 -66.48 -83.87 -24.10
N GLY A 1023 -66.53 -84.85 -25.02
CA GLY A 1023 -67.32 -84.88 -26.27
C GLY A 1023 -67.12 -83.78 -27.33
N GLY A 1024 -66.59 -84.15 -28.52
CA GLY A 1024 -66.19 -83.21 -29.58
C GLY A 1024 -67.32 -82.56 -30.40
N GLY A 1025 -67.01 -81.35 -30.89
CA GLY A 1025 -67.81 -80.56 -31.84
C GLY A 1025 -67.89 -79.08 -31.41
N SER A 1026 -67.67 -78.15 -32.35
CA SER A 1026 -67.32 -76.75 -32.13
C SER A 1026 -68.24 -75.90 -31.22
N PHE A 1027 -67.56 -74.98 -30.51
CA PHE A 1027 -67.95 -73.76 -29.75
C PHE A 1027 -68.25 -73.87 -28.24
N SER A 1028 -67.48 -73.06 -27.50
CA SER A 1028 -67.79 -72.38 -26.23
C SER A 1028 -68.13 -73.24 -25.01
N ILE A 1029 -67.21 -73.25 -24.04
CA ILE A 1029 -67.45 -73.76 -22.69
C ILE A 1029 -68.43 -72.83 -21.96
N LEU A 1030 -69.67 -73.27 -21.82
CA LEU A 1030 -70.59 -72.80 -20.81
C LEU A 1030 -70.31 -73.57 -19.52
N VAL A 1031 -69.78 -72.86 -18.51
CA VAL A 1031 -69.67 -73.35 -17.14
C VAL A 1031 -71.09 -73.57 -16.62
N SER A 1032 -71.39 -74.77 -16.12
CA SER A 1032 -72.62 -75.03 -15.36
C SER A 1032 -72.31 -75.24 -13.88
N PRO A 1033 -73.19 -74.73 -13.00
CA PRO A 1033 -72.85 -74.24 -11.69
C PRO A 1033 -72.96 -75.33 -10.63
N SER A 1034 -72.53 -74.97 -9.43
CA SER A 1034 -72.55 -75.77 -8.19
C SER A 1034 -71.30 -76.62 -7.98
N LEU A 1035 -70.18 -75.96 -7.64
CA LEU A 1035 -69.87 -75.84 -6.21
C LEU A 1035 -68.66 -74.97 -5.85
N TYR A 1036 -67.86 -74.44 -6.78
CA TYR A 1036 -66.70 -73.62 -6.40
C TYR A 1036 -66.42 -72.50 -7.42
N PRO A 1037 -66.15 -71.25 -6.99
CA PRO A 1037 -65.84 -70.13 -7.89
C PRO A 1037 -64.47 -70.31 -8.57
N LEU A 1038 -64.32 -69.73 -9.77
CA LEU A 1038 -63.09 -69.63 -10.57
C LEU A 1038 -62.09 -68.58 -10.02
N GLU A 1039 -62.28 -68.15 -8.77
CA GLU A 1039 -61.44 -67.18 -8.07
C GLU A 1039 -60.86 -67.83 -6.82
N ASN A 1040 -59.64 -67.43 -6.45
CA ASN A 1040 -58.95 -67.92 -5.25
C ASN A 1040 -59.85 -67.73 -4.03
N ALA A 1041 -60.37 -68.83 -3.49
CA ALA A 1041 -61.30 -68.81 -2.37
C ALA A 1041 -60.78 -69.72 -1.26
N THR A 1042 -60.41 -69.12 -0.14
CA THR A 1042 -60.07 -69.81 1.10
C THR A 1042 -61.36 -70.29 1.77
N TYR A 1043 -61.35 -71.51 2.27
CA TYR A 1043 -62.45 -72.06 3.05
C TYR A 1043 -61.95 -72.80 4.29
N ASP A 1044 -62.72 -72.70 5.37
CA ASP A 1044 -62.50 -73.44 6.62
C ASP A 1044 -63.47 -74.62 6.71
N SER A 1045 -62.94 -75.83 6.90
CA SER A 1045 -63.75 -77.04 7.10
C SER A 1045 -63.18 -77.91 8.21
N GLY A 1046 -63.61 -77.64 9.45
CA GLY A 1046 -63.14 -78.37 10.63
C GLY A 1046 -61.73 -77.94 11.05
N ASN A 1047 -60.79 -78.89 11.16
CA ASN A 1047 -59.40 -78.65 11.59
C ASN A 1047 -58.46 -78.21 10.43
N TYR A 1048 -59.02 -77.70 9.32
CA TYR A 1048 -58.29 -77.49 8.08
C TYR A 1048 -58.73 -76.18 7.40
N THR A 1049 -57.75 -75.42 6.93
CA THR A 1049 -57.90 -74.32 5.96
C THR A 1049 -57.53 -74.85 4.58
N GLY A 1050 -58.43 -74.71 3.61
CA GLY A 1050 -58.18 -75.10 2.21
C GLY A 1050 -58.29 -73.90 1.28
N ILE A 1051 -57.45 -73.83 0.25
CA ILE A 1051 -57.61 -72.86 -0.85
C ILE A 1051 -57.80 -73.57 -2.18
N THR A 1052 -58.88 -73.22 -2.89
CA THR A 1052 -59.01 -73.52 -4.32
C THR A 1052 -58.41 -72.37 -5.12
N PHE A 1053 -57.50 -72.68 -6.03
CA PHE A 1053 -56.83 -71.69 -6.88
C PHE A 1053 -56.70 -72.20 -8.31
N THR A 1054 -56.64 -71.27 -9.25
CA THR A 1054 -56.42 -71.56 -10.67
C THR A 1054 -54.97 -71.26 -11.03
N LEU A 1055 -54.22 -72.29 -11.44
CA LEU A 1055 -52.79 -72.23 -11.75
C LEU A 1055 -52.49 -71.64 -13.13
N ILE A 1056 -53.35 -71.92 -14.10
CA ILE A 1056 -53.18 -71.47 -15.49
C ILE A 1056 -54.53 -70.94 -15.98
N ASN A 1057 -54.57 -69.65 -16.33
CA ASN A 1057 -55.69 -68.99 -16.98
C ASN A 1057 -55.22 -68.21 -18.21
N THR A 1058 -54.59 -68.93 -19.16
CA THR A 1058 -54.03 -68.33 -20.38
C THR A 1058 -54.61 -69.00 -21.62
N THR A 1059 -54.89 -68.20 -22.64
CA THR A 1059 -55.52 -68.67 -23.88
C THR A 1059 -54.45 -69.09 -24.89
N LEU A 1060 -54.37 -70.37 -25.21
CA LEU A 1060 -53.51 -70.91 -26.28
C LEU A 1060 -54.41 -71.58 -27.33
N TYR A 1061 -54.36 -71.15 -28.60
CA TYR A 1061 -55.13 -71.74 -29.71
C TYR A 1061 -54.21 -72.64 -30.57
N SER A 1062 -54.68 -73.72 -31.21
CA SER A 1062 -56.05 -73.99 -31.68
C SER A 1062 -56.64 -75.33 -31.20
N GLY A 1063 -57.72 -75.26 -30.42
CA GLY A 1063 -58.52 -76.40 -29.97
C GLY A 1063 -59.38 -76.20 -28.70
N GLU A 1064 -59.12 -75.09 -27.97
CA GLU A 1064 -59.82 -74.53 -26.79
C GLU A 1064 -59.36 -75.04 -25.40
N GLY A 1065 -58.48 -74.24 -24.77
CA GLY A 1065 -58.35 -73.98 -23.32
C GLY A 1065 -57.81 -75.08 -22.41
N ILE A 1066 -56.70 -74.80 -21.70
CA ILE A 1066 -56.30 -75.56 -20.50
C ILE A 1066 -56.59 -74.66 -19.28
N ILE A 1067 -57.48 -75.09 -18.40
CA ILE A 1067 -57.61 -74.55 -17.05
C ILE A 1067 -57.03 -75.61 -16.11
N LEU A 1068 -55.88 -75.32 -15.51
CA LEU A 1068 -55.31 -76.17 -14.47
C LEU A 1068 -55.81 -75.66 -13.12
N ASN A 1069 -56.71 -76.40 -12.48
CA ASN A 1069 -57.18 -76.09 -11.13
C ASN A 1069 -56.41 -76.95 -10.12
N GLY A 1070 -55.91 -76.29 -9.07
CA GLY A 1070 -55.25 -76.94 -7.95
C GLY A 1070 -56.05 -76.72 -6.67
N PHE A 1071 -55.97 -77.69 -5.77
CA PHE A 1071 -56.50 -77.55 -4.42
C PHE A 1071 -55.39 -77.83 -3.41
N VAL A 1072 -55.11 -76.89 -2.52
CA VAL A 1072 -54.11 -77.02 -1.44
C VAL A 1072 -54.86 -77.10 -0.11
N ILE A 1073 -54.66 -78.19 0.63
CA ILE A 1073 -55.14 -78.35 2.01
C ILE A 1073 -53.99 -78.07 2.96
N SER A 1074 -54.17 -77.15 3.91
CA SER A 1074 -53.21 -76.91 4.99
C SER A 1074 -53.90 -77.03 6.35
N TYR A 1075 -53.12 -77.40 7.38
CA TYR A 1075 -53.57 -77.39 8.77
C TYR A 1075 -53.17 -76.10 9.51
N THR A 1076 -52.50 -75.17 8.81
CA THR A 1076 -51.99 -73.89 9.33
C THR A 1076 -52.18 -72.78 8.31
N SER A 1077 -52.61 -71.60 8.77
CA SER A 1077 -52.68 -70.34 8.00
C SER A 1077 -51.27 -69.81 7.67
N ASP A 1078 -51.18 -68.88 6.71
CA ASP A 1078 -49.97 -68.18 6.27
C ASP A 1078 -48.81 -69.03 5.69
N ILE A 1079 -49.09 -69.91 4.72
CA ILE A 1079 -48.07 -70.69 3.97
C ILE A 1079 -47.89 -70.13 2.57
N THR A 1080 -46.67 -69.79 2.16
CA THR A 1080 -46.34 -69.42 0.77
C THR A 1080 -45.49 -70.51 0.09
N ILE A 1081 -45.96 -71.01 -1.05
CA ILE A 1081 -45.33 -72.05 -1.87
C ILE A 1081 -44.81 -71.42 -3.17
N ARG A 1082 -43.55 -71.70 -3.52
CA ARG A 1082 -42.95 -71.31 -4.81
C ARG A 1082 -42.93 -72.49 -5.78
N PHE A 1083 -43.25 -72.25 -7.06
CA PHE A 1083 -43.23 -73.29 -8.09
C PHE A 1083 -42.97 -72.72 -9.49
N GLU A 1084 -42.44 -73.58 -10.37
CA GLU A 1084 -42.36 -73.37 -11.83
C GLU A 1084 -42.95 -74.58 -12.56
N TRP A 1085 -43.42 -74.36 -13.79
CA TRP A 1085 -43.89 -75.46 -14.65
C TRP A 1085 -43.32 -75.38 -16.07
N LEU A 1086 -43.14 -76.56 -16.63
CA LEU A 1086 -42.55 -76.80 -17.95
C LEU A 1086 -43.60 -77.43 -18.86
N LEU A 1087 -43.80 -76.87 -20.06
CA LEU A 1087 -44.56 -77.49 -21.13
C LEU A 1087 -43.60 -78.19 -22.10
N ILE A 1088 -43.70 -79.51 -22.16
CA ILE A 1088 -42.85 -80.33 -23.02
C ILE A 1088 -43.73 -80.94 -24.10
N VAL A 1089 -43.42 -80.71 -25.38
CA VAL A 1089 -44.09 -81.31 -26.54
C VAL A 1089 -43.07 -82.14 -27.31
N ASP A 1090 -43.34 -83.42 -27.54
CA ASP A 1090 -42.45 -84.35 -28.27
C ASP A 1090 -40.99 -84.33 -27.76
N SER A 1091 -40.83 -84.26 -26.43
CA SER A 1091 -39.54 -84.20 -25.71
C SER A 1091 -38.75 -82.90 -25.86
N ILE A 1092 -39.35 -81.82 -26.38
CA ILE A 1092 -38.77 -80.48 -26.41
C ILE A 1092 -39.56 -79.58 -25.46
N THR A 1093 -38.87 -78.88 -24.54
CA THR A 1093 -39.48 -77.84 -23.71
C THR A 1093 -39.86 -76.66 -24.61
N VAL A 1094 -41.16 -76.44 -24.78
CA VAL A 1094 -41.70 -75.37 -25.63
C VAL A 1094 -41.93 -74.09 -24.83
N TYR A 1095 -42.18 -74.22 -23.52
CA TYR A 1095 -42.40 -73.09 -22.64
C TYR A 1095 -42.02 -73.44 -21.20
N THR A 1096 -41.37 -72.51 -20.51
CA THR A 1096 -41.12 -72.54 -19.06
C THR A 1096 -41.82 -71.31 -18.48
N SER A 1097 -42.62 -71.49 -17.43
CA SER A 1097 -43.24 -70.37 -16.75
C SER A 1097 -42.22 -69.58 -15.94
N GLU A 1098 -42.50 -68.30 -15.67
CA GLU A 1098 -41.80 -67.57 -14.60
C GLU A 1098 -42.15 -68.18 -13.22
N GLU A 1099 -41.26 -68.03 -12.24
CA GLU A 1099 -41.49 -68.43 -10.85
C GLU A 1099 -42.76 -67.76 -10.30
N SER A 1100 -43.66 -68.58 -9.73
CA SER A 1100 -44.94 -68.09 -9.20
C SER A 1100 -45.17 -68.54 -7.75
N LEU A 1101 -46.01 -67.79 -7.04
CA LEU A 1101 -46.25 -67.92 -5.60
C LEU A 1101 -47.71 -68.33 -5.35
N ILE A 1102 -47.90 -69.31 -4.46
CA ILE A 1102 -49.22 -69.67 -3.90
C ILE A 1102 -49.17 -69.35 -2.41
N SER A 1103 -49.91 -68.33 -1.97
CA SER A 1103 -50.06 -68.00 -0.56
C SER A 1103 -51.40 -68.51 -0.04
N VAL A 1104 -51.36 -69.44 0.92
CA VAL A 1104 -52.48 -69.83 1.78
C VAL A 1104 -52.46 -68.87 2.97
N SER A 1105 -53.35 -67.88 2.98
CA SER A 1105 -53.57 -67.04 4.17
C SER A 1105 -54.42 -67.78 5.18
#